data_AF-A0A1E1MPY0-F1
#
_entry.id   AF-A0A1E1MPY0-F1
#
_cell.length_a   1.000
_cell.length_b   1.000
_cell.length_c   1.000
_cell.angle_alpha   90.00
_cell.angle_beta   90.00
_cell.angle_gamma   90.00
#
_symmetry.space_group_name_H-M   'P 1'
#
loop_
_entity.id
_entity.type
_entity.pdbx_description
1 polymer ?
#
loop_
_entity_poly.entity_id
_entity_poly.type
_entity_poly.pdbx_seq_one_letter_code
_entity_poly.pdbx_strand_id
1 'polypeptide(L)'
;MQRKPLPPSAHATEDVPNNSISPEIDISSYDSLHNPEIEDNRCPNKESSHVTSTFLTEDSTTHGQKTAKWGIPWLGEPLQIPLFTFLGIALAVAHHLVYLKLDGQTVGESKFGQQAVKQIGNVFVFLGLASLKVAIDESYNQYIWYAMRRKSFAIGTLDKLFTLPFRITAIFSLRLLGGAKIAALLGLLTWLLFLGGLTPAATMSVVPALLNSTSMHMVPVLDFNTSSWWQIQTVNTDPTIDPTAIHLKTATSAAVGGGIIFPTPPSANSSFSVQFHGPSIKCEAPDEGQKAAFNWYANQSAYDQSIVTAGSAPRLLSVYDRTARGFLLMSAFSPTQNGVDEPYRREDRLKVYNNWPAELGENYSDYRSEVHKKKSQIWVQTGDHDIVCSLVNASFNVGFSYLNGAGTVTHQHIVVLPPSGRSNTSALSMGWSDAASGDDNSTEIKRWQNSAYYATFLALGNNIFGNVSLENTTTKLAGKFISVSQASSRILQTDLAGCEEFTNSYWAQNLDFNTADVFPRHVGSCRNQTLDRAIEDLANNITISMLSVPGMTSLISVPVRVGITSNVYVYEQLDLLVSYGATIAVALFCVMIGVICLVSNGVYHTTNFSAVMATTRNADFDNLAEGACLGKDKGMMDRKIMFGVVTGSEFARNGRNEMGSREGELKHAAFGLSGTVMRIKKGTVCA
;
A
#
# COMPACT_ATOMS: atom_id res chain seq x y z
N MET A 1 24.88 40.22 6.90
CA MET A 1 25.22 41.13 5.78
C MET A 1 24.34 40.69 4.60
N GLN A 2 23.47 41.45 3.94
CA GLN A 2 23.33 42.88 3.65
C GLN A 2 21.83 43.26 3.51
N ARG A 3 21.54 44.56 3.50
CA ARG A 3 20.22 45.23 3.49
C ARG A 3 19.72 45.58 2.06
N LYS A 4 18.38 45.57 1.88
CA LYS A 4 17.44 46.51 1.15
C LYS A 4 17.66 46.81 -0.37
N PRO A 5 16.65 47.26 -1.17
CA PRO A 5 15.63 48.30 -0.84
C PRO A 5 14.18 48.20 -1.42
N LEU A 6 13.35 49.14 -0.93
CA LEU A 6 11.97 49.64 -1.25
C LEU A 6 11.89 50.50 -2.55
N PRO A 7 10.81 51.24 -2.98
CA PRO A 7 9.34 51.39 -2.68
C PRO A 7 8.49 51.53 -4.01
N PRO A 8 7.37 52.31 -4.24
CA PRO A 8 6.41 53.09 -3.40
C PRO A 8 4.88 53.00 -3.73
N SER A 9 4.13 53.80 -2.96
CA SER A 9 2.69 54.10 -2.78
C SER A 9 1.74 54.33 -3.97
N ALA A 10 0.42 54.17 -3.73
CA ALA A 10 -0.64 55.01 -4.30
C ALA A 10 -1.89 55.09 -3.37
N HIS A 11 -2.60 56.22 -3.47
CA HIS A 11 -3.65 56.80 -2.61
C HIS A 11 -5.08 56.59 -3.18
N ALA A 12 -6.10 56.91 -2.34
CA ALA A 12 -7.51 57.28 -2.64
C ALA A 12 -8.50 56.12 -2.97
N THR A 13 -9.80 56.08 -2.64
CA THR A 13 -10.88 56.89 -1.99
C THR A 13 -12.09 55.91 -1.90
N GLU A 14 -13.00 55.91 -0.92
CA GLU A 14 -14.30 56.62 -0.86
C GLU A 14 -15.22 55.96 0.22
N ASP A 15 -16.04 56.79 0.89
CA ASP A 15 -17.42 56.61 1.43
C ASP A 15 -17.85 55.63 2.57
N VAL A 16 -17.94 56.17 3.81
CA VAL A 16 -19.11 56.42 4.74
C VAL A 16 -20.43 55.62 4.52
N PRO A 17 -21.28 55.23 5.53
CA PRO A 17 -21.48 55.81 6.89
C PRO A 17 -21.68 54.88 8.12
N ASN A 18 -21.61 55.56 9.29
CA ASN A 18 -22.03 55.21 10.65
C ASN A 18 -23.52 54.82 10.85
N ASN A 19 -23.77 53.90 11.79
CA ASN A 19 -24.74 54.00 12.91
C ASN A 19 -24.62 52.71 13.75
N SER A 20 -24.13 52.70 15.00
CA SER A 20 -24.68 53.22 16.28
C SER A 20 -25.27 52.08 17.14
N ILE A 21 -24.96 52.14 18.47
CA ILE A 21 -25.58 51.41 19.62
C ILE A 21 -25.02 49.98 19.82
N SER A 22 -24.48 49.51 20.95
CA SER A 22 -24.25 49.97 22.33
C SER A 22 -23.23 49.01 23.00
N PRO A 23 -22.68 49.35 24.20
CA PRO A 23 -21.38 48.89 24.64
C PRO A 23 -21.37 47.58 25.43
N GLU A 24 -20.26 46.88 25.22
CA GLU A 24 -19.70 45.78 26.01
C GLU A 24 -19.14 46.33 27.34
N ILE A 25 -19.43 45.69 28.46
CA ILE A 25 -18.71 45.91 29.73
C ILE A 25 -18.10 44.58 30.15
N ASP A 26 -16.78 44.54 29.98
CA ASP A 26 -15.87 43.51 30.47
C ASP A 26 -15.44 43.83 31.91
N ILE A 27 -15.24 42.77 32.69
CA ILE A 27 -14.90 42.75 34.10
C ILE A 27 -13.42 42.40 34.22
N SER A 28 -12.58 43.36 34.59
CA SER A 28 -11.33 43.17 35.36
C SER A 28 -10.76 44.58 35.59
N SER A 29 -10.12 44.96 36.69
CA SER A 29 -9.25 44.28 37.64
C SER A 29 -8.88 45.31 38.72
N TYR A 30 -8.60 44.85 39.95
CA TYR A 30 -7.34 45.10 40.68
C TYR A 30 -7.54 44.98 42.19
N ASP A 31 -6.92 43.94 42.76
CA ASP A 31 -6.46 43.90 44.14
C ASP A 31 -5.44 45.01 44.39
N SER A 32 -5.45 45.67 45.56
CA SER A 32 -4.39 45.55 46.57
C SER A 32 -4.55 46.50 47.79
N LEU A 33 -4.56 45.88 48.97
CA LEU A 33 -3.99 46.26 50.28
C LEU A 33 -3.71 47.74 50.63
N HIS A 34 -4.29 48.25 51.73
CA HIS A 34 -3.69 48.44 53.08
C HIS A 34 -4.58 49.36 53.95
N ASN A 35 -4.75 49.04 55.24
CA ASN A 35 -5.28 49.92 56.30
C ASN A 35 -4.09 50.72 56.91
N PRO A 36 -4.19 51.92 57.56
CA PRO A 36 -5.08 52.19 58.71
C PRO A 36 -5.60 53.65 58.91
N GLU A 37 -6.55 53.77 59.86
CA GLU A 37 -6.89 54.88 60.79
C GLU A 37 -6.91 56.36 60.33
N ILE A 38 -7.99 57.07 60.70
CA ILE A 38 -8.07 58.37 61.43
C ILE A 38 -9.32 59.20 61.02
N GLU A 39 -10.08 59.55 62.07
CA GLU A 39 -10.94 60.72 62.32
C GLU A 39 -12.03 61.20 61.33
N ASP A 40 -13.26 61.13 61.85
CA ASP A 40 -14.12 62.27 62.17
C ASP A 40 -14.56 63.19 61.01
N ASN A 41 -15.83 63.12 60.64
CA ASN A 41 -16.74 64.27 60.63
C ASN A 41 -18.14 63.92 60.08
N ARG A 42 -19.13 64.10 60.96
CA ARG A 42 -20.31 64.96 60.74
C ARG A 42 -21.30 64.58 59.62
N CYS A 43 -22.48 64.08 60.05
CA CYS A 43 -23.73 64.03 59.27
C CYS A 43 -24.15 65.41 58.71
N PRO A 44 -25.04 65.46 57.69
CA PRO A 44 -26.45 65.66 58.03
C PRO A 44 -27.50 64.95 57.14
N ASN A 45 -28.51 64.41 57.81
CA ASN A 45 -29.96 64.43 57.59
C ASN A 45 -30.64 64.40 56.20
N LYS A 46 -31.82 63.74 56.24
CA LYS A 46 -33.01 63.76 55.38
C LYS A 46 -32.92 62.92 54.08
N GLU A 47 -33.91 62.12 53.68
CA GLU A 47 -35.34 62.08 54.01
C GLU A 47 -35.95 60.71 53.64
N SER A 48 -37.15 60.47 54.17
CA SER A 48 -37.96 59.25 54.08
C SER A 48 -38.50 58.97 52.67
N SER A 49 -38.67 57.70 52.30
CA SER A 49 -39.84 57.32 51.50
C SER A 49 -40.35 55.91 51.85
N HIS A 50 -41.62 55.89 52.24
CA HIS A 50 -42.49 54.73 52.43
C HIS A 50 -42.48 53.79 51.21
N VAL A 51 -42.48 52.48 51.47
CA VAL A 51 -43.09 51.51 50.54
C VAL A 51 -44.13 50.70 51.31
N THR A 52 -45.36 50.85 50.83
CA THR A 52 -46.62 50.29 51.32
C THR A 52 -46.63 48.77 51.22
N SER A 53 -46.97 48.11 52.32
CA SER A 53 -47.35 46.70 52.37
C SER A 53 -48.71 46.51 51.69
N THR A 54 -48.82 45.55 50.78
CA THR A 54 -50.10 45.02 50.31
C THR A 54 -50.02 43.51 50.34
N PHE A 55 -50.30 42.92 51.50
CA PHE A 55 -50.61 41.50 51.60
C PHE A 55 -52.09 41.30 51.27
N LEU A 56 -52.35 40.59 50.18
CA LEU A 56 -53.66 40.04 49.87
C LEU A 56 -53.99 38.95 50.90
N THR A 57 -55.14 39.10 51.54
CA THR A 57 -55.89 38.04 52.20
C THR A 57 -56.38 37.05 51.16
N GLU A 58 -56.04 35.78 51.30
CA GLU A 58 -56.79 34.70 50.65
C GLU A 58 -56.94 33.49 51.59
N ASP A 59 -58.22 33.13 51.72
CA ASP A 59 -58.94 32.11 52.48
C ASP A 59 -58.22 30.97 53.21
N SER A 60 -58.61 30.84 54.47
CA SER A 60 -58.62 29.60 55.24
C SER A 60 -59.51 28.56 54.55
N THR A 61 -58.89 27.65 53.81
CA THR A 61 -59.49 26.35 53.47
C THR A 61 -58.80 25.26 54.29
N THR A 62 -59.62 24.45 54.94
CA THR A 62 -59.28 23.29 55.77
C THR A 62 -58.08 22.50 55.23
N HIS A 63 -57.00 22.40 56.03
CA HIS A 63 -55.83 21.56 55.75
C HIS A 63 -56.22 20.08 55.65
N GLY A 64 -56.64 19.63 54.46
CA GLY A 64 -56.55 18.21 54.10
C GLY A 64 -55.07 17.84 54.07
N GLN A 65 -54.63 16.98 55.00
CA GLN A 65 -53.26 16.46 55.05
C GLN A 65 -52.90 15.85 53.69
N LYS A 66 -51.99 16.50 52.96
CA LYS A 66 -51.41 15.96 51.73
C LYS A 66 -50.50 14.80 52.14
N THR A 67 -50.79 13.58 51.70
CA THR A 67 -49.95 12.40 51.98
C THR A 67 -49.22 11.97 50.71
N ALA A 68 -47.94 11.67 50.82
CA ALA A 68 -47.13 11.17 49.71
C ALA A 68 -47.05 9.63 49.76
N LYS A 69 -47.41 8.96 48.66
CA LYS A 69 -47.23 7.50 48.51
C LYS A 69 -45.82 7.18 48.01
N TRP A 70 -45.13 6.29 48.72
CA TRP A 70 -43.76 5.90 48.44
C TRP A 70 -43.75 4.69 47.48
N GLY A 71 -43.15 4.84 46.30
CA GLY A 71 -43.01 3.77 45.31
C GLY A 71 -41.97 4.11 44.24
N ILE A 72 -41.67 3.13 43.38
CA ILE A 72 -40.83 3.34 42.20
C ILE A 72 -41.75 3.57 41.00
N PRO A 73 -41.82 4.79 40.45
CA PRO A 73 -42.53 5.05 39.21
C PRO A 73 -41.67 4.56 38.03
N TRP A 74 -41.76 3.26 37.71
CA TRP A 74 -40.92 2.62 36.68
C TRP A 74 -41.00 3.29 35.29
N LEU A 75 -42.11 3.97 34.98
CA LEU A 75 -42.32 4.69 33.71
C LEU A 75 -41.81 6.15 33.70
N GLY A 76 -41.07 6.59 34.71
CA GLY A 76 -40.54 7.96 34.82
C GLY A 76 -39.01 8.04 34.74
N GLU A 77 -38.42 8.87 35.59
CA GLU A 77 -36.96 9.05 35.72
C GLU A 77 -36.16 7.74 35.89
N PRO A 78 -36.64 6.69 36.60
CA PRO A 78 -35.94 5.40 36.67
C PRO A 78 -35.67 4.72 35.32
N LEU A 79 -36.47 5.01 34.27
CA LEU A 79 -36.31 4.44 32.93
C LEU A 79 -35.03 4.94 32.24
N GLN A 80 -34.48 6.07 32.67
CA GLN A 80 -33.25 6.64 32.11
C GLN A 80 -32.06 5.67 32.24
N ILE A 81 -31.95 4.95 33.36
CA ILE A 81 -30.85 4.01 33.62
C ILE A 81 -30.76 2.94 32.51
N PRO A 82 -31.80 2.11 32.25
CA PRO A 82 -31.72 1.12 31.17
C PRO A 82 -31.68 1.79 29.79
N LEU A 83 -32.46 2.85 29.55
CA LEU A 83 -32.53 3.49 28.24
C LEU A 83 -31.17 4.01 27.75
N PHE A 84 -30.47 4.78 28.58
CA PHE A 84 -29.17 5.34 28.23
C PHE A 84 -28.06 4.29 28.23
N THR A 85 -28.20 3.22 29.03
CA THR A 85 -27.29 2.06 28.94
C THR A 85 -27.41 1.37 27.58
N PHE A 86 -28.64 1.06 27.14
CA PHE A 86 -28.87 0.44 25.83
C PHE A 86 -28.46 1.37 24.68
N LEU A 87 -28.73 2.67 24.78
CA LEU A 87 -28.31 3.65 23.78
C LEU A 87 -26.79 3.70 23.64
N GLY A 88 -26.04 3.71 24.75
CA GLY A 88 -24.58 3.70 24.73
C GLY A 88 -24.01 2.44 24.06
N ILE A 89 -24.56 1.27 24.38
CA ILE A 89 -24.16 0.00 23.75
C ILE A 89 -24.52 -0.01 22.25
N ALA A 90 -25.73 0.45 21.88
CA ALA A 90 -26.16 0.51 20.49
C ALA A 90 -25.27 1.44 19.65
N LEU A 91 -24.85 2.59 20.18
CA LEU A 91 -23.93 3.50 19.52
C LEU A 91 -22.53 2.89 19.35
N ALA A 92 -22.04 2.14 20.33
CA ALA A 92 -20.78 1.40 20.21
C ALA A 92 -20.83 0.32 19.11
N VAL A 93 -21.93 -0.44 19.05
CA VAL A 93 -22.15 -1.44 17.99
C VAL A 93 -22.27 -0.76 16.62
N ALA A 94 -23.03 0.34 16.52
CA ALA A 94 -23.17 1.09 15.28
C ALA A 94 -21.81 1.60 14.77
N HIS A 95 -20.96 2.12 15.65
CA HIS A 95 -19.61 2.54 15.31
C HIS A 95 -18.77 1.40 14.75
N HIS A 96 -18.77 0.24 15.42
CA HIS A 96 -18.07 -0.96 14.95
C HIS A 96 -18.54 -1.39 13.55
N LEU A 97 -19.85 -1.41 13.30
CA LEU A 97 -20.42 -1.80 12.01
C LEU A 97 -20.05 -0.82 10.87
N VAL A 98 -19.99 0.49 11.16
CA VAL A 98 -19.57 1.51 10.18
C VAL A 98 -18.11 1.28 9.78
N TYR A 99 -17.22 1.06 10.75
CA TYR A 99 -15.80 0.83 10.46
C TYR A 99 -15.57 -0.50 9.75
N LEU A 100 -16.29 -1.56 10.12
CA LEU A 100 -16.24 -2.84 9.42
C LEU A 100 -16.67 -2.72 7.95
N LYS A 101 -17.65 -1.86 7.64
CA LYS A 101 -18.09 -1.63 6.26
C LYS A 101 -17.06 -0.86 5.43
N LEU A 102 -16.28 0.01 6.07
CA LEU A 102 -15.26 0.84 5.41
C LEU A 102 -13.91 0.12 5.26
N ASP A 103 -13.67 -0.92 6.04
CA ASP A 103 -12.46 -1.73 5.96
C ASP A 103 -12.24 -2.29 4.55
N GLY A 104 -11.03 -2.10 4.01
CA GLY A 104 -10.67 -2.52 2.66
C GLY A 104 -11.17 -1.62 1.53
N GLN A 105 -11.94 -0.56 1.80
CA GLN A 105 -12.37 0.39 0.76
C GLN A 105 -11.27 1.41 0.41
N THR A 106 -11.26 1.86 -0.85
CA THR A 106 -10.32 2.89 -1.32
C THR A 106 -10.73 4.28 -0.83
N VAL A 107 -9.74 5.08 -0.40
CA VAL A 107 -9.90 6.46 0.03
C VAL A 107 -10.11 7.35 -1.20
N GLY A 108 -11.35 7.43 -1.67
CA GLY A 108 -11.73 8.23 -2.85
C GLY A 108 -13.05 7.81 -3.49
N GLU A 109 -13.42 6.53 -3.40
CA GLU A 109 -14.74 6.06 -3.86
C GLU A 109 -15.86 6.33 -2.85
N SER A 110 -15.53 6.42 -1.57
CA SER A 110 -16.46 6.85 -0.55
C SER A 110 -16.78 8.35 -0.72
N LYS A 111 -18.08 8.71 -0.75
CA LYS A 111 -18.54 10.13 -0.75
C LYS A 111 -17.97 10.96 0.41
N PHE A 112 -17.38 10.31 1.40
CA PHE A 112 -16.79 10.89 2.59
C PHE A 112 -15.27 10.71 2.54
N GLY A 113 -14.53 11.83 2.58
CA GLY A 113 -13.08 11.81 2.66
C GLY A 113 -12.56 11.32 4.03
N GLN A 114 -11.25 11.09 4.13
CA GLN A 114 -10.59 10.59 5.33
C GLN A 114 -10.96 11.36 6.62
N GLN A 115 -11.03 12.70 6.54
CA GLN A 115 -11.37 13.54 7.69
C GLN A 115 -12.80 13.30 8.18
N ALA A 116 -13.76 13.12 7.26
CA ALA A 116 -15.15 12.91 7.60
C ALA A 116 -15.35 11.58 8.35
N VAL A 117 -14.66 10.51 7.95
CA VAL A 117 -14.77 9.22 8.65
C VAL A 117 -14.23 9.32 10.07
N LYS A 118 -13.09 9.99 10.28
CA LYS A 118 -12.55 10.22 11.64
C LYS A 118 -13.49 11.06 12.51
N GLN A 119 -14.12 12.09 11.92
CA GLN A 119 -15.11 12.91 12.63
C GLN A 119 -16.34 12.10 13.04
N ILE A 120 -16.86 11.25 12.14
CA ILE A 120 -18.00 10.37 12.43
C ILE A 120 -17.68 9.44 13.61
N GLY A 121 -16.49 8.82 13.62
CA GLY A 121 -16.06 7.99 14.75
C GLY A 121 -16.01 8.74 16.08
N ASN A 122 -15.46 9.96 16.08
CA ASN A 122 -15.43 10.80 17.27
C ASN A 122 -16.84 11.14 17.80
N VAL A 123 -17.79 11.39 16.89
CA VAL A 123 -19.20 11.65 17.25
C VAL A 123 -19.83 10.43 17.92
N PHE A 124 -19.64 9.23 17.36
CA PHE A 124 -20.16 7.99 17.97
C PHE A 124 -19.65 7.79 19.39
N VAL A 125 -18.38 8.10 19.64
CA VAL A 125 -17.75 7.87 20.94
C VAL A 125 -18.22 8.89 21.96
N PHE A 126 -18.27 10.16 21.55
CA PHE A 126 -18.82 11.20 22.39
C PHE A 126 -20.26 10.86 22.83
N LEU A 127 -21.14 10.51 21.88
CA LEU A 127 -22.53 10.17 22.18
C LEU A 127 -22.67 8.89 23.00
N GLY A 128 -21.87 7.87 22.70
CA GLY A 128 -21.87 6.59 23.42
C GLY A 128 -21.44 6.76 24.88
N LEU A 129 -20.32 7.45 25.11
CA LEU A 129 -19.81 7.71 26.46
C LEU A 129 -20.71 8.67 27.24
N ALA A 130 -21.25 9.72 26.60
CA ALA A 130 -22.21 10.61 27.25
C ALA A 130 -23.47 9.85 27.71
N SER A 131 -23.97 8.92 26.89
CA SER A 131 -25.11 8.08 27.24
C SER A 131 -24.79 7.19 28.45
N LEU A 132 -23.66 6.47 28.43
CA LEU A 132 -23.24 5.65 29.56
C LEU A 132 -23.01 6.48 30.83
N LYS A 133 -22.48 7.70 30.70
CA LYS A 133 -22.26 8.62 31.82
C LYS A 133 -23.58 8.97 32.52
N VAL A 134 -24.64 9.28 31.77
CA VAL A 134 -25.96 9.57 32.35
C VAL A 134 -26.47 8.36 33.15
N ALA A 135 -26.35 7.15 32.62
CA ALA A 135 -26.77 5.94 33.32
C ALA A 135 -25.96 5.68 34.60
N ILE A 136 -24.65 5.94 34.59
CA ILE A 136 -23.77 5.81 35.75
C ILE A 136 -24.10 6.85 36.81
N ASP A 137 -24.30 8.11 36.43
CA ASP A 137 -24.62 9.19 37.37
C ASP A 137 -25.93 8.92 38.10
N GLU A 138 -26.95 8.46 37.37
CA GLU A 138 -28.23 8.15 37.97
C GLU A 138 -28.14 6.93 38.90
N SER A 139 -27.36 5.92 38.50
CA SER A 139 -27.06 4.76 39.35
C SER A 139 -26.29 5.14 40.62
N TYR A 140 -25.36 6.10 40.51
CA TYR A 140 -24.59 6.63 41.63
C TYR A 140 -25.48 7.43 42.59
N ASN A 141 -26.43 8.23 42.08
CA ASN A 141 -27.44 8.91 42.90
C ASN A 141 -28.23 7.92 43.77
N GLN A 142 -28.72 6.84 43.16
CA GLN A 142 -29.46 5.80 43.91
C GLN A 142 -28.59 5.14 44.99
N TYR A 143 -27.29 4.94 44.73
CA TYR A 143 -26.35 4.43 45.72
C TYR A 143 -26.10 5.43 46.88
N ILE A 144 -25.94 6.73 46.61
CA ILE A 144 -25.73 7.74 47.66
C ILE A 144 -26.90 7.72 48.65
N TRP A 145 -28.13 7.76 48.15
CA TRP A 145 -29.33 7.72 48.98
C TRP A 145 -29.49 6.40 49.74
N TYR A 146 -29.10 5.28 49.13
CA TYR A 146 -29.01 4.00 49.83
C TYR A 146 -28.01 4.04 51.01
N ALA A 147 -26.84 4.65 50.82
CA ALA A 147 -25.83 4.74 51.87
C ALA A 147 -26.30 5.63 53.03
N MET A 148 -26.85 6.81 52.73
CA MET A 148 -27.32 7.79 53.73
C MET A 148 -28.49 7.30 54.57
N ARG A 149 -29.30 6.36 54.04
CA ARG A 149 -30.37 5.68 54.79
C ARG A 149 -29.89 4.64 55.78
N ARG A 150 -28.66 4.12 55.60
CA ARG A 150 -28.15 2.96 56.34
C ARG A 150 -27.00 3.30 57.28
N LYS A 151 -26.23 4.36 56.97
CA LYS A 151 -25.10 4.84 57.76
C LYS A 151 -25.19 6.34 57.98
N SER A 152 -24.71 6.81 59.13
CA SER A 152 -24.53 8.23 59.39
C SER A 152 -23.16 8.70 58.90
N PHE A 153 -23.12 9.89 58.30
CA PHE A 153 -21.91 10.48 57.70
C PHE A 153 -21.69 11.88 58.23
N ALA A 154 -20.42 12.28 58.40
CA ALA A 154 -20.08 13.66 58.70
C ALA A 154 -20.49 14.57 57.52
N ILE A 155 -20.99 15.78 57.79
CA ILE A 155 -21.43 16.72 56.75
C ILE A 155 -20.33 16.98 55.72
N GLY A 156 -19.08 17.20 56.14
CA GLY A 156 -17.96 17.38 55.21
C GLY A 156 -17.58 16.12 54.41
N THR A 157 -18.07 14.93 54.79
CA THR A 157 -17.97 13.70 53.99
C THR A 157 -19.10 13.61 52.97
N LEU A 158 -20.30 14.10 53.31
CA LEU A 158 -21.44 14.19 52.38
C LEU A 158 -21.17 15.19 51.26
N ASP A 159 -20.61 16.37 51.56
CA ASP A 159 -20.22 17.34 50.53
C ASP A 159 -19.30 16.71 49.48
N LYS A 160 -18.33 15.90 49.94
CA LYS A 160 -17.42 15.16 49.06
C LYS A 160 -18.11 14.05 48.28
N LEU A 161 -19.09 13.39 48.88
CA LEU A 161 -19.87 12.33 48.26
C LEU A 161 -20.75 12.86 47.11
N PHE A 162 -21.43 13.99 47.32
CA PHE A 162 -22.28 14.65 46.32
C PHE A 162 -21.46 15.35 45.22
N THR A 163 -20.26 15.84 45.54
CA THR A 163 -19.39 16.47 44.54
C THR A 163 -18.56 15.47 43.73
N LEU A 164 -18.47 14.20 44.14
CA LEU A 164 -17.63 13.17 43.52
C LEU A 164 -17.82 13.00 42.00
N PRO A 165 -19.04 13.02 41.44
CA PRO A 165 -19.26 12.89 40.00
C PRO A 165 -18.73 14.09 39.19
N PHE A 166 -18.53 15.22 39.85
CA PHE A 166 -18.17 16.51 39.23
C PHE A 166 -16.76 16.99 39.60
N ARG A 167 -16.19 16.49 40.70
CA ARG A 167 -14.87 16.88 41.21
C ARG A 167 -14.03 15.66 41.58
N ILE A 168 -13.05 15.34 40.72
CA ILE A 168 -12.13 14.21 40.92
C ILE A 168 -11.31 14.30 42.23
N THR A 169 -11.04 15.52 42.71
CA THR A 169 -10.27 15.77 43.94
C THR A 169 -10.93 15.18 45.20
N ALA A 170 -12.26 14.98 45.18
CA ALA A 170 -12.99 14.39 46.29
C ALA A 170 -12.61 12.92 46.54
N ILE A 171 -12.09 12.19 45.54
CA ILE A 171 -11.64 10.80 45.66
C ILE A 171 -10.46 10.68 46.65
N PHE A 172 -9.57 11.67 46.70
CA PHE A 172 -8.36 11.63 47.54
C PHE A 172 -8.62 11.94 49.03
N SER A 173 -9.88 12.12 49.43
CA SER A 173 -10.23 12.39 50.81
C SER A 173 -10.12 11.14 51.68
N LEU A 174 -9.12 11.08 52.56
CA LEU A 174 -8.95 9.99 53.55
C LEU A 174 -10.20 9.76 54.41
N ARG A 175 -10.95 10.82 54.74
CA ARG A 175 -12.23 10.72 55.47
C ARG A 175 -13.31 9.97 54.66
N LEU A 176 -13.34 10.15 53.34
CA LEU A 176 -14.30 9.48 52.44
C LEU A 176 -13.91 8.00 52.24
N LEU A 177 -12.63 7.70 52.05
CA LEU A 177 -12.12 6.32 51.96
C LEU A 177 -12.36 5.51 53.25
N GLY A 178 -12.35 6.14 54.42
CA GLY A 178 -12.69 5.47 55.68
C GLY A 178 -14.18 5.10 55.79
N GLY A 179 -15.07 6.01 55.41
CA GLY A 179 -16.52 5.89 55.64
C GLY A 179 -17.34 5.29 54.49
N ALA A 180 -16.95 5.52 53.24
CA ALA A 180 -17.76 5.24 52.05
C ALA A 180 -16.93 4.66 50.88
N LYS A 181 -16.19 3.57 51.13
CA LYS A 181 -15.30 2.90 50.16
C LYS A 181 -15.95 2.59 48.81
N ILE A 182 -17.18 2.05 48.82
CA ILE A 182 -17.91 1.68 47.59
C ILE A 182 -18.27 2.94 46.79
N ALA A 183 -18.59 4.06 47.46
CA ALA A 183 -18.86 5.32 46.80
C ALA A 183 -17.62 5.87 46.09
N ALA A 184 -16.48 5.83 46.78
CA ALA A 184 -15.19 6.25 46.23
C ALA A 184 -14.80 5.40 45.02
N LEU A 185 -15.04 4.08 45.07
CA LEU A 185 -14.81 3.18 43.94
C LEU A 185 -15.73 3.52 42.76
N LEU A 186 -17.05 3.66 42.98
CA LEU A 186 -17.99 4.02 41.93
C LEU A 186 -17.66 5.38 41.30
N GLY A 187 -17.31 6.38 42.12
CA GLY A 187 -16.87 7.68 41.62
C GLY A 187 -15.60 7.59 40.79
N LEU A 188 -14.58 6.82 41.23
CA LEU A 188 -13.37 6.60 40.44
C LEU A 188 -13.69 5.95 39.08
N LEU A 189 -14.57 4.94 39.07
CA LEU A 189 -15.02 4.27 37.85
C LEU A 189 -15.76 5.25 36.89
N THR A 190 -16.54 6.19 37.42
CA THR A 190 -17.16 7.26 36.61
C THR A 190 -16.12 8.13 35.90
N TRP A 191 -14.99 8.44 36.55
CA TRP A 191 -13.92 9.21 35.95
C TRP A 191 -13.09 8.40 34.94
N LEU A 192 -12.92 7.09 35.16
CA LEU A 192 -12.24 6.21 34.20
C LEU A 192 -13.00 6.07 32.87
N LEU A 193 -14.31 6.34 32.85
CA LEU A 193 -15.11 6.38 31.62
C LEU A 193 -14.53 7.36 30.58
N PHE A 194 -13.97 8.50 31.02
CA PHE A 194 -13.40 9.50 30.12
C PHE A 194 -12.17 9.00 29.36
N LEU A 195 -11.44 8.02 29.90
CA LEU A 195 -10.28 7.42 29.21
C LEU A 195 -10.71 6.62 27.96
N GLY A 196 -11.96 6.12 27.92
CA GLY A 196 -12.50 5.46 26.74
C GLY A 196 -12.64 6.37 25.52
N GLY A 197 -12.64 7.69 25.72
CA GLY A 197 -12.71 8.66 24.62
C GLY A 197 -11.43 8.80 23.80
N LEU A 198 -10.30 8.23 24.27
CA LEU A 198 -8.98 8.45 23.69
C LEU A 198 -8.62 7.48 22.55
N THR A 199 -9.25 6.32 22.50
CA THR A 199 -8.95 5.22 21.55
C THR A 199 -9.51 5.37 20.12
N PRO A 200 -10.67 6.02 19.85
CA PRO A 200 -11.35 5.88 18.56
C PRO A 200 -10.59 6.42 17.36
N ALA A 201 -9.85 7.51 17.55
CA ALA A 201 -9.11 8.18 16.49
C ALA A 201 -7.94 7.33 15.96
N ALA A 202 -7.52 6.30 16.71
CA ALA A 202 -6.44 5.39 16.36
C ALA A 202 -6.92 4.09 15.68
N THR A 203 -8.17 3.69 15.88
CA THR A 203 -8.68 2.37 15.44
C THR A 203 -8.88 2.22 13.93
N MET A 204 -8.89 3.33 13.18
CA MET A 204 -8.94 3.29 11.73
C MET A 204 -7.78 4.10 11.13
N SER A 205 -6.94 3.41 10.37
CA SER A 205 -5.77 3.97 9.71
C SER A 205 -5.95 3.96 8.18
N VAL A 206 -5.09 4.70 7.50
CA VAL A 206 -5.03 4.72 6.03
C VAL A 206 -3.66 4.25 5.64
N VAL A 207 -3.61 3.18 4.86
CA VAL A 207 -2.37 2.54 4.42
C VAL A 207 -2.35 2.50 2.89
N PRO A 208 -1.22 2.83 2.24
CA PRO A 208 -1.09 2.64 0.80
C PRO A 208 -1.07 1.14 0.47
N ALA A 209 -1.97 0.72 -0.41
CA ALA A 209 -2.06 -0.66 -0.89
C ALA A 209 -1.90 -0.70 -2.42
N LEU A 210 -1.20 -1.72 -2.91
CA LEU A 210 -1.08 -1.99 -4.34
C LEU A 210 -2.33 -2.76 -4.81
N LEU A 211 -3.20 -2.09 -5.56
CA LEU A 211 -4.39 -2.70 -6.14
C LEU A 211 -4.12 -3.08 -7.58
N ASN A 212 -4.35 -4.34 -7.90
CA ASN A 212 -4.23 -4.86 -9.26
C ASN A 212 -5.53 -4.59 -10.01
N SER A 213 -5.47 -3.68 -10.98
CA SER A 213 -6.58 -3.41 -11.90
C SER A 213 -6.20 -3.85 -13.31
N THR A 214 -7.17 -4.36 -14.06
CA THR A 214 -6.98 -4.67 -15.48
C THR A 214 -7.62 -3.57 -16.30
N SER A 215 -6.82 -2.88 -17.11
CA SER A 215 -7.31 -1.84 -18.01
C SER A 215 -6.64 -1.93 -19.37
N MET A 216 -7.40 -1.55 -20.40
CA MET A 216 -6.94 -1.60 -21.78
C MET A 216 -5.88 -0.52 -22.01
N HIS A 217 -4.68 -0.93 -22.43
CA HIS A 217 -3.61 -0.01 -22.81
C HIS A 217 -3.10 -0.34 -24.22
N MET A 218 -2.58 0.70 -24.88
CA MET A 218 -1.90 0.57 -26.16
C MET A 218 -0.48 0.07 -25.92
N VAL A 219 -0.16 -1.12 -26.42
CA VAL A 219 1.18 -1.73 -26.32
C VAL A 219 1.77 -1.93 -27.72
N PRO A 220 3.11 -1.89 -27.87
CA PRO A 220 3.75 -2.13 -29.16
C PRO A 220 3.66 -3.60 -29.56
N VAL A 221 3.38 -3.83 -30.83
CA VAL A 221 3.49 -5.12 -31.53
C VAL A 221 4.25 -4.91 -32.83
N LEU A 222 5.10 -5.86 -33.22
CA LEU A 222 5.92 -5.75 -34.42
C LEU A 222 5.06 -5.57 -35.67
N ASP A 223 5.43 -4.60 -36.49
CA ASP A 223 4.83 -4.32 -37.79
C ASP A 223 5.89 -4.42 -38.88
N PHE A 224 5.87 -5.53 -39.63
CA PHE A 224 6.85 -5.83 -40.67
C PHE A 224 6.59 -5.10 -42.00
N ASN A 225 5.55 -4.26 -42.07
CA ASN A 225 5.22 -3.50 -43.28
C ASN A 225 5.91 -2.12 -43.34
N THR A 226 6.79 -1.81 -42.40
CA THR A 226 7.43 -0.48 -42.30
C THR A 226 8.82 -0.46 -42.93
N SER A 227 9.24 0.71 -43.44
CA SER A 227 10.60 0.96 -43.92
C SER A 227 11.65 1.03 -42.82
N SER A 228 11.26 0.99 -41.55
CA SER A 228 12.21 1.08 -40.43
C SER A 228 13.07 -0.17 -40.29
N TRP A 229 12.65 -1.31 -40.85
CA TRP A 229 13.35 -2.58 -40.75
C TRP A 229 14.58 -2.68 -41.63
N TRP A 230 14.51 -2.12 -42.85
CA TRP A 230 15.49 -2.32 -43.89
C TRP A 230 15.73 -1.05 -44.71
N GLN A 231 16.88 -0.98 -45.36
CA GLN A 231 17.28 0.08 -46.27
C GLN A 231 17.91 -0.54 -47.52
N ILE A 232 17.89 0.20 -48.63
CA ILE A 232 18.60 -0.20 -49.84
C ILE A 232 19.96 0.47 -49.82
N GLN A 233 21.03 -0.31 -49.91
CA GLN A 233 22.34 0.21 -50.29
C GLN A 233 22.59 -0.10 -51.77
N THR A 234 23.01 0.92 -52.51
CA THR A 234 23.54 0.72 -53.86
C THR A 234 25.04 0.64 -53.73
N VAL A 235 25.56 -0.58 -53.82
CA VAL A 235 26.99 -0.77 -54.02
C VAL A 235 27.16 -1.06 -55.51
N ASN A 236 28.21 -0.55 -56.16
CA ASN A 236 28.59 -0.76 -57.58
C ASN A 236 27.46 -1.17 -58.57
N THR A 237 26.35 -0.42 -58.59
CA THR A 237 25.17 -0.52 -59.49
C THR A 237 24.06 -1.53 -59.17
N ASP A 238 24.22 -2.44 -58.19
CA ASP A 238 23.15 -3.36 -57.77
C ASP A 238 22.54 -2.96 -56.40
N PRO A 239 21.20 -2.87 -56.27
CA PRO A 239 20.56 -2.55 -54.99
C PRO A 239 20.50 -3.77 -54.06
N THR A 240 21.09 -3.66 -52.87
CA THR A 240 21.04 -4.70 -51.81
C THR A 240 20.16 -4.27 -50.64
N ILE A 241 19.54 -5.26 -49.98
CA ILE A 241 18.76 -5.03 -48.75
C ILE A 241 19.67 -5.18 -47.54
N ASP A 242 19.75 -4.12 -46.74
CA ASP A 242 20.47 -4.11 -45.47
C ASP A 242 19.55 -3.77 -44.31
N PRO A 243 19.84 -4.24 -43.07
CA PRO A 243 19.17 -3.74 -41.89
C PRO A 243 19.45 -2.24 -41.72
N THR A 244 18.46 -1.49 -41.24
CA THR A 244 18.69 -0.09 -40.84
C THR A 244 19.70 -0.01 -39.69
N ALA A 245 20.34 1.14 -39.52
CA ALA A 245 21.30 1.34 -38.42
C ALA A 245 20.67 1.10 -37.03
N ILE A 246 19.39 1.44 -36.85
CA ILE A 246 18.68 1.22 -35.58
C ILE A 246 18.33 -0.26 -35.36
N HIS A 247 17.97 -0.99 -36.43
CA HIS A 247 17.77 -2.44 -36.39
C HIS A 247 19.07 -3.15 -35.99
N LEU A 248 20.16 -2.86 -36.70
CA LEU A 248 21.45 -3.48 -36.47
C LEU A 248 22.00 -3.17 -35.06
N LYS A 249 21.86 -1.92 -34.60
CA LYS A 249 22.26 -1.52 -33.23
C LYS A 249 21.46 -2.29 -32.18
N THR A 250 20.15 -2.39 -32.33
CA THR A 250 19.28 -3.09 -31.37
C THR A 250 19.59 -4.58 -31.33
N ALA A 251 19.79 -5.20 -32.50
CA ALA A 251 20.20 -6.60 -32.60
C ALA A 251 21.56 -6.86 -31.92
N THR A 252 22.54 -5.98 -32.16
CA THR A 252 23.86 -6.08 -31.53
C THR A 252 23.78 -5.92 -30.01
N SER A 253 23.00 -4.95 -29.53
CA SER A 253 22.79 -4.76 -28.08
C SER A 253 22.11 -5.96 -27.42
N ALA A 254 21.15 -6.60 -28.09
CA ALA A 254 20.51 -7.83 -27.61
C ALA A 254 21.50 -9.01 -27.57
N ALA A 255 22.38 -9.10 -28.58
CA ALA A 255 23.39 -10.15 -28.68
C ALA A 255 24.49 -10.04 -27.62
N VAL A 256 25.02 -8.82 -27.41
CA VAL A 256 26.03 -8.53 -26.37
C VAL A 256 25.44 -8.62 -24.97
N GLY A 257 24.17 -8.22 -24.80
CA GLY A 257 23.48 -8.26 -23.50
C GLY A 257 22.93 -9.63 -23.11
N GLY A 258 22.94 -10.61 -24.01
CA GLY A 258 22.48 -11.97 -23.68
C GLY A 258 20.98 -12.12 -23.46
N GLY A 259 20.17 -11.15 -23.91
CA GLY A 259 18.78 -11.05 -23.52
C GLY A 259 17.96 -10.07 -24.35
N ILE A 260 16.69 -9.96 -23.97
CA ILE A 260 15.70 -9.12 -24.66
C ILE A 260 15.83 -7.67 -24.18
N ILE A 261 15.80 -6.73 -25.12
CA ILE A 261 15.61 -5.31 -24.84
C ILE A 261 14.11 -5.06 -24.67
N PHE A 262 13.72 -4.63 -23.46
CA PHE A 262 12.32 -4.50 -23.10
C PHE A 262 11.64 -3.30 -23.81
N PRO A 263 10.39 -3.43 -24.26
CA PRO A 263 9.61 -2.29 -24.71
C PRO A 263 9.32 -1.33 -23.55
N THR A 264 8.96 -0.09 -23.88
CA THR A 264 8.56 0.90 -22.88
C THR A 264 7.31 0.43 -22.12
N PRO A 265 7.34 0.38 -20.78
CA PRO A 265 6.19 -0.08 -20.00
C PRO A 265 5.03 0.92 -20.04
N PRO A 266 3.77 0.46 -20.10
CA PRO A 266 2.59 1.32 -19.95
C PRO A 266 2.50 2.01 -18.58
N SER A 267 2.99 1.34 -17.52
CA SER A 267 3.08 1.87 -16.16
C SER A 267 4.22 1.18 -15.40
N ALA A 268 4.76 1.86 -14.38
CA ALA A 268 5.89 1.37 -13.59
C ALA A 268 5.67 -0.04 -13.01
N ASN A 269 4.45 -0.32 -12.56
CA ASN A 269 4.02 -1.65 -12.11
C ASN A 269 2.96 -2.16 -13.08
N SER A 270 3.36 -2.94 -14.08
CA SER A 270 2.42 -3.45 -15.07
C SER A 270 2.81 -4.83 -15.58
N SER A 271 1.85 -5.62 -16.03
CA SER A 271 2.11 -6.86 -16.74
C SER A 271 1.13 -7.05 -17.88
N PHE A 272 1.66 -7.51 -19.01
CA PHE A 272 0.89 -7.72 -20.24
C PHE A 272 1.51 -8.82 -21.08
N SER A 273 0.77 -9.31 -22.07
CA SER A 273 1.26 -10.30 -23.01
C SER A 273 0.91 -9.89 -24.42
N VAL A 274 1.82 -10.15 -25.34
CA VAL A 274 1.66 -9.85 -26.76
C VAL A 274 1.86 -11.11 -27.58
N GLN A 275 1.06 -11.24 -28.63
CA GLN A 275 1.18 -12.30 -29.61
C GLN A 275 1.41 -11.71 -30.99
N PHE A 276 2.43 -12.20 -31.69
CA PHE A 276 2.75 -11.76 -33.04
C PHE A 276 3.44 -12.87 -33.85
N HIS A 277 3.50 -12.69 -35.18
CA HIS A 277 4.24 -13.56 -36.09
C HIS A 277 5.52 -12.85 -36.52
N GLY A 278 6.64 -13.57 -36.61
CA GLY A 278 7.92 -12.95 -36.93
C GLY A 278 8.97 -13.94 -37.44
N PRO A 279 10.11 -13.43 -37.92
CA PRO A 279 11.24 -14.26 -38.31
C PRO A 279 11.83 -14.97 -37.08
N SER A 280 12.23 -16.22 -37.26
CA SER A 280 13.00 -17.00 -36.31
C SER A 280 13.98 -17.87 -37.07
N ILE A 281 14.89 -18.54 -36.37
CA ILE A 281 15.86 -19.45 -36.95
C ILE A 281 15.62 -20.84 -36.38
N LYS A 282 15.70 -21.83 -37.27
CA LYS A 282 15.70 -23.25 -36.90
C LYS A 282 17.04 -23.87 -37.31
N CYS A 283 17.79 -24.39 -36.35
CA CYS A 283 19.06 -25.06 -36.56
C CYS A 283 18.89 -26.58 -36.52
N GLU A 284 19.48 -27.25 -37.52
CA GLU A 284 19.42 -28.70 -37.73
C GLU A 284 20.77 -29.22 -38.22
N ALA A 285 20.97 -30.54 -38.15
CA ALA A 285 22.15 -31.19 -38.71
C ALA A 285 22.12 -31.13 -40.26
N PRO A 286 23.28 -31.03 -40.92
CA PRO A 286 23.32 -30.93 -42.37
C PRO A 286 22.86 -32.20 -43.08
N ASP A 287 22.19 -32.01 -44.22
CA ASP A 287 21.85 -33.07 -45.17
C ASP A 287 23.11 -33.62 -45.89
N GLU A 288 23.00 -34.74 -46.60
CA GLU A 288 24.14 -35.36 -47.30
C GLU A 288 24.87 -34.41 -48.26
N GLY A 289 24.12 -33.59 -49.01
CA GLY A 289 24.68 -32.58 -49.90
C GLY A 289 25.40 -31.45 -49.15
N GLN A 290 24.85 -31.01 -48.01
CA GLN A 290 25.45 -29.98 -47.17
C GLN A 290 26.72 -30.49 -46.49
N LYS A 291 26.73 -31.75 -46.03
CA LYS A 291 27.93 -32.42 -45.48
C LYS A 291 29.07 -32.48 -46.50
N ALA A 292 28.77 -32.77 -47.76
CA ALA A 292 29.78 -32.76 -48.82
C ALA A 292 30.42 -31.36 -48.99
N ALA A 293 29.61 -30.31 -48.88
CA ALA A 293 30.07 -28.93 -48.95
C ALA A 293 30.91 -28.51 -47.72
N PHE A 294 30.48 -28.87 -46.51
CA PHE A 294 31.28 -28.66 -45.28
C PHE A 294 32.63 -29.37 -45.31
N ASN A 295 32.67 -30.61 -45.82
CA ASN A 295 33.91 -31.36 -46.00
C ASN A 295 34.84 -30.71 -47.03
N TRP A 296 34.29 -30.18 -48.12
CA TRP A 296 35.08 -29.45 -49.11
C TRP A 296 35.66 -28.18 -48.50
N TYR A 297 34.85 -27.39 -47.79
CA TYR A 297 35.27 -26.17 -47.11
C TYR A 297 36.38 -26.45 -46.08
N ALA A 298 36.22 -27.49 -45.26
CA ALA A 298 37.22 -27.94 -44.28
C ALA A 298 38.55 -28.40 -44.91
N ASN A 299 38.52 -28.97 -46.12
CA ASN A 299 39.74 -29.37 -46.83
C ASN A 299 40.46 -28.16 -47.43
N GLN A 300 39.72 -27.20 -48.00
CA GLN A 300 40.31 -25.98 -48.53
C GLN A 300 40.88 -25.11 -47.42
N SER A 301 40.16 -24.97 -46.29
CA SER A 301 40.65 -24.18 -45.17
C SER A 301 41.97 -24.71 -44.61
N ALA A 302 42.11 -26.03 -44.64
CA ALA A 302 43.32 -26.70 -44.22
C ALA A 302 44.46 -26.63 -45.25
N TYR A 303 44.15 -26.60 -46.56
CA TYR A 303 45.15 -26.45 -47.62
C TYR A 303 45.66 -24.99 -47.75
N ASP A 304 44.74 -24.02 -47.83
CA ASP A 304 45.07 -22.62 -48.14
C ASP A 304 45.60 -21.85 -46.94
N GLN A 305 45.05 -22.08 -45.73
CA GLN A 305 45.41 -21.30 -44.54
C GLN A 305 45.97 -22.14 -43.40
N SER A 306 46.13 -23.45 -43.60
CA SER A 306 46.64 -24.36 -42.57
C SER A 306 45.81 -24.35 -41.28
N ILE A 307 44.50 -24.12 -41.41
CA ILE A 307 43.51 -24.22 -40.32
C ILE A 307 42.80 -25.58 -40.43
N VAL A 308 42.87 -26.41 -39.39
CA VAL A 308 42.28 -27.76 -39.43
C VAL A 308 40.99 -27.87 -38.63
N THR A 309 40.10 -28.78 -39.07
CA THR A 309 38.96 -29.31 -38.30
C THR A 309 39.29 -30.74 -37.85
N ALA A 310 38.49 -31.34 -36.95
CA ALA A 310 38.66 -32.72 -36.52
C ALA A 310 38.62 -33.70 -37.71
N GLY A 311 37.78 -33.44 -38.71
CA GLY A 311 37.66 -34.25 -39.92
C GLY A 311 38.85 -34.12 -40.88
N SER A 312 39.46 -32.94 -41.00
CA SER A 312 40.60 -32.71 -41.91
C SER A 312 41.96 -32.96 -41.26
N ALA A 313 42.06 -32.98 -39.93
CA ALA A 313 43.31 -33.17 -39.19
C ALA A 313 44.07 -34.48 -39.50
N PRO A 314 43.44 -35.68 -39.56
CA PRO A 314 44.15 -36.93 -39.81
C PRO A 314 44.83 -36.99 -41.20
N ARG A 315 44.27 -36.29 -42.18
CA ARG A 315 44.79 -36.28 -43.57
C ARG A 315 46.05 -35.43 -43.71
N LEU A 316 46.18 -34.35 -42.96
CA LEU A 316 47.29 -33.41 -43.09
C LEU A 316 48.46 -33.69 -42.12
N LEU A 317 48.16 -34.26 -40.94
CA LEU A 317 49.18 -34.70 -39.99
C LEU A 317 50.05 -35.87 -40.51
N SER A 318 49.63 -36.53 -41.59
CA SER A 318 50.37 -37.63 -42.22
C SER A 318 51.22 -37.22 -43.43
N VAL A 319 51.05 -36.00 -43.98
CA VAL A 319 51.69 -35.60 -45.26
C VAL A 319 52.72 -34.48 -45.09
N TYR A 320 52.63 -33.63 -44.06
CA TYR A 320 53.67 -32.64 -43.75
C TYR A 320 53.86 -32.47 -42.24
N ASP A 321 55.06 -32.82 -41.78
CA ASP A 321 55.54 -32.53 -40.43
C ASP A 321 55.68 -31.00 -40.28
N ARG A 322 54.88 -30.39 -39.38
CA ARG A 322 54.95 -28.98 -38.87
C ARG A 322 54.24 -27.83 -39.59
N THR A 323 53.03 -27.97 -40.14
CA THR A 323 52.34 -26.79 -40.72
C THR A 323 50.91 -26.49 -40.27
N ALA A 324 50.25 -27.26 -39.40
CA ALA A 324 48.98 -26.79 -38.82
C ALA A 324 49.26 -25.55 -37.94
N ARG A 325 49.00 -24.35 -38.49
CA ARG A 325 49.18 -23.07 -37.79
C ARG A 325 47.95 -22.72 -36.96
N GLY A 326 46.77 -23.27 -37.30
CA GLY A 326 45.56 -22.99 -36.54
C GLY A 326 44.58 -24.16 -36.41
N PHE A 327 43.77 -24.13 -35.36
CA PHE A 327 42.64 -25.01 -35.12
C PHE A 327 41.35 -24.21 -35.27
N LEU A 328 40.41 -24.69 -36.09
CA LEU A 328 39.13 -24.01 -36.26
C LEU A 328 38.29 -24.19 -35.00
N LEU A 329 37.86 -23.08 -34.39
CA LEU A 329 36.90 -23.11 -33.30
C LEU A 329 35.48 -22.95 -33.84
N MET A 330 35.28 -21.95 -34.71
CA MET A 330 34.02 -21.70 -35.38
C MET A 330 34.24 -20.94 -36.69
N SER A 331 33.50 -21.29 -37.74
CA SER A 331 33.30 -20.51 -38.95
C SER A 331 31.81 -20.41 -39.22
N ALA A 332 31.30 -19.20 -39.42
CA ALA A 332 29.89 -18.97 -39.72
C ALA A 332 29.75 -18.11 -40.98
N PHE A 333 28.97 -18.58 -41.94
CA PHE A 333 28.78 -17.89 -43.22
C PHE A 333 27.40 -18.19 -43.83
N SER A 334 26.98 -17.37 -44.79
CA SER A 334 25.79 -17.64 -45.60
C SER A 334 26.21 -18.06 -47.01
N PRO A 335 25.82 -19.24 -47.51
CA PRO A 335 26.15 -19.68 -48.88
C PRO A 335 25.52 -18.80 -49.96
N THR A 336 24.43 -18.10 -49.66
CA THR A 336 23.78 -17.20 -50.62
C THR A 336 24.49 -15.86 -50.77
N GLN A 337 25.40 -15.51 -49.85
CA GLN A 337 26.14 -14.24 -49.83
C GLN A 337 27.59 -14.35 -50.33
N ASN A 338 28.05 -15.58 -50.61
CA ASN A 338 29.45 -15.90 -50.98
C ASN A 338 29.56 -16.53 -52.38
N GLY A 339 28.66 -16.20 -53.31
CA GLY A 339 28.68 -16.72 -54.68
C GLY A 339 29.87 -16.20 -55.51
N VAL A 340 30.36 -17.00 -56.46
CA VAL A 340 31.50 -16.67 -57.35
C VAL A 340 31.23 -15.45 -58.26
N ASP A 341 29.95 -15.10 -58.44
CA ASP A 341 29.50 -13.99 -59.31
C ASP A 341 29.25 -12.68 -58.54
N GLU A 342 29.58 -12.63 -57.24
CA GLU A 342 29.51 -11.40 -56.44
C GLU A 342 30.76 -10.53 -56.69
N PRO A 343 30.64 -9.31 -57.24
CA PRO A 343 31.79 -8.44 -57.52
C PRO A 343 32.45 -7.86 -56.25
N TYR A 344 31.95 -8.17 -55.05
CA TYR A 344 32.35 -7.57 -53.78
C TYR A 344 33.37 -8.39 -53.00
N ARG A 345 34.63 -8.33 -53.42
CA ARG A 345 35.74 -8.96 -52.67
C ARG A 345 36.39 -8.04 -51.62
N ARG A 346 36.07 -6.73 -51.50
CA ARG A 346 36.93 -5.82 -50.70
C ARG A 346 36.36 -4.67 -49.84
N GLU A 347 35.11 -4.19 -49.94
CA GLU A 347 34.77 -2.87 -49.32
C GLU A 347 33.48 -2.78 -48.46
N ASP A 348 32.71 -3.85 -48.28
CA ASP A 348 31.49 -3.79 -47.45
C ASP A 348 31.76 -3.75 -45.95
N ARG A 349 31.20 -2.76 -45.25
CA ARG A 349 31.31 -2.61 -43.78
C ARG A 349 30.69 -3.79 -43.02
N LEU A 350 29.74 -4.51 -43.62
CA LEU A 350 29.14 -5.74 -43.09
C LEU A 350 30.03 -6.97 -43.29
N LYS A 351 30.92 -6.96 -44.30
CA LYS A 351 31.88 -8.05 -44.61
C LYS A 351 33.24 -7.88 -43.92
N VAL A 352 33.45 -6.81 -43.14
CA VAL A 352 34.65 -6.63 -42.29
C VAL A 352 34.90 -7.83 -41.37
N TYR A 353 33.82 -8.51 -40.98
CA TYR A 353 33.83 -9.70 -40.13
C TYR A 353 33.74 -11.02 -40.93
N ASN A 354 33.66 -10.99 -42.27
CA ASN A 354 33.54 -12.17 -43.12
C ASN A 354 34.72 -12.22 -44.10
N ASN A 355 35.92 -12.43 -43.56
CA ASN A 355 37.20 -12.28 -44.26
C ASN A 355 37.64 -13.51 -45.08
N TRP A 356 36.82 -14.55 -45.20
CA TRP A 356 37.15 -15.73 -46.00
C TRP A 356 36.11 -15.95 -47.11
N PRO A 357 36.50 -15.98 -48.40
CA PRO A 357 35.61 -16.47 -49.46
C PRO A 357 35.30 -17.95 -49.22
N ALA A 358 34.11 -18.27 -48.71
CA ALA A 358 33.60 -19.64 -48.72
C ALA A 358 33.22 -20.00 -50.17
N GLU A 359 34.24 -20.09 -51.04
CA GLU A 359 34.10 -20.77 -52.32
C GLU A 359 33.65 -22.20 -51.98
N LEU A 360 32.74 -22.77 -52.76
CA LEU A 360 32.25 -24.13 -52.56
C LEU A 360 32.45 -24.84 -53.89
N GLY A 361 33.04 -26.04 -53.86
CA GLY A 361 33.57 -26.72 -55.06
C GLY A 361 32.55 -27.05 -56.15
N GLU A 362 33.01 -27.56 -57.29
CA GLU A 362 32.17 -27.89 -58.45
C GLU A 362 31.02 -28.88 -58.12
N ASN A 363 31.21 -29.83 -57.20
CA ASN A 363 30.12 -30.72 -56.74
C ASN A 363 29.00 -29.96 -56.00
N TYR A 364 29.33 -28.83 -55.37
CA TYR A 364 28.34 -27.93 -54.81
C TYR A 364 27.65 -27.11 -55.91
N SER A 365 28.24 -26.92 -57.10
CA SER A 365 27.63 -26.12 -58.17
C SER A 365 26.31 -26.71 -58.72
N ASP A 366 26.12 -28.03 -58.66
CA ASP A 366 24.85 -28.68 -58.98
C ASP A 366 23.80 -28.45 -57.87
N TYR A 367 24.20 -28.62 -56.60
CA TYR A 367 23.37 -28.34 -55.41
C TYR A 367 23.08 -26.83 -55.25
N ARG A 368 23.98 -25.96 -55.71
CA ARG A 368 23.91 -24.49 -55.71
C ARG A 368 22.69 -24.00 -56.46
N SER A 369 22.29 -24.70 -57.53
CA SER A 369 21.07 -24.39 -58.27
C SER A 369 19.78 -24.64 -57.47
N GLU A 370 19.80 -25.53 -56.47
CA GLU A 370 18.68 -25.80 -55.56
C GLU A 370 18.72 -24.94 -54.30
N VAL A 371 19.92 -24.69 -53.73
CA VAL A 371 20.12 -23.85 -52.53
C VAL A 371 19.82 -22.38 -52.81
N HIS A 372 20.34 -21.82 -53.91
CA HIS A 372 20.06 -20.42 -54.28
C HIS A 372 18.57 -20.18 -54.55
N LYS A 373 17.81 -21.21 -54.90
CA LYS A 373 16.40 -21.02 -55.29
C LYS A 373 15.43 -20.97 -54.11
N LYS A 374 15.77 -21.37 -52.88
CA LYS A 374 14.70 -21.65 -51.90
C LYS A 374 14.90 -21.34 -50.40
N LYS A 375 16.09 -21.09 -49.83
CA LYS A 375 16.20 -20.86 -48.37
C LYS A 375 17.36 -19.92 -47.97
N SER A 376 17.08 -18.88 -47.17
CA SER A 376 18.11 -18.13 -46.43
C SER A 376 18.66 -18.99 -45.29
N GLN A 377 19.96 -19.31 -45.34
CA GLN A 377 20.62 -20.23 -44.39
C GLN A 377 21.92 -19.66 -43.86
N ILE A 378 22.19 -19.94 -42.58
CA ILE A 378 23.48 -19.71 -41.91
C ILE A 378 24.10 -21.07 -41.68
N TRP A 379 25.32 -21.24 -42.17
CA TRP A 379 26.10 -22.44 -42.03
C TRP A 379 27.19 -22.17 -40.99
N VAL A 380 27.26 -23.03 -39.98
CA VAL A 380 28.23 -22.92 -38.89
C VAL A 380 29.03 -24.21 -38.82
N GLN A 381 30.33 -24.11 -39.03
CA GLN A 381 31.28 -25.22 -38.86
C GLN A 381 32.13 -24.97 -37.62
N THR A 382 32.11 -25.91 -36.68
CA THR A 382 32.95 -25.89 -35.47
C THR A 382 34.12 -26.85 -35.65
N GLY A 383 34.87 -27.12 -34.57
CA GLY A 383 35.98 -28.08 -34.62
C GLY A 383 35.54 -29.49 -35.06
N ASP A 384 34.36 -29.94 -34.65
CA ASP A 384 33.87 -31.31 -34.83
C ASP A 384 32.38 -31.44 -35.21
N HIS A 385 31.62 -30.34 -35.18
CA HIS A 385 30.21 -30.31 -35.55
C HIS A 385 29.92 -29.32 -36.69
N ASP A 386 28.98 -29.70 -37.56
CA ASP A 386 28.43 -28.85 -38.62
C ASP A 386 26.95 -28.57 -38.32
N ILE A 387 26.54 -27.30 -38.41
CA ILE A 387 25.19 -26.83 -38.07
C ILE A 387 24.63 -26.02 -39.24
N VAL A 388 23.38 -26.27 -39.62
CA VAL A 388 22.66 -25.49 -40.63
C VAL A 388 21.43 -24.85 -40.00
N CYS A 389 21.41 -23.52 -40.01
CA CYS A 389 20.37 -22.70 -39.44
C CYS A 389 19.56 -22.03 -40.55
N SER A 390 18.29 -22.40 -40.71
CA SER A 390 17.40 -21.85 -41.74
C SER A 390 16.48 -20.78 -41.17
N LEU A 391 16.25 -19.71 -41.94
CA LEU A 391 15.19 -18.73 -41.65
C LEU A 391 13.82 -19.42 -41.72
N VAL A 392 13.00 -19.21 -40.69
CA VAL A 392 11.65 -19.75 -40.57
C VAL A 392 10.69 -18.68 -40.05
N ASN A 393 9.39 -18.88 -40.26
CA ASN A 393 8.35 -18.07 -39.64
C ASN A 393 7.88 -18.72 -38.34
N ALA A 394 7.72 -17.96 -37.27
CA ALA A 394 7.26 -18.45 -35.98
C ALA A 394 6.15 -17.56 -35.38
N SER A 395 5.29 -18.16 -34.56
CA SER A 395 4.38 -17.44 -33.67
C SER A 395 5.02 -17.24 -32.32
N PHE A 396 5.07 -15.99 -31.86
CA PHE A 396 5.60 -15.58 -30.57
C PHE A 396 4.45 -15.24 -29.64
N ASN A 397 4.44 -15.83 -28.44
CA ASN A 397 3.61 -15.40 -27.32
C ASN A 397 4.55 -15.06 -26.15
N VAL A 398 4.68 -13.77 -25.86
CA VAL A 398 5.64 -13.24 -24.88
C VAL A 398 4.89 -12.44 -23.83
N GLY A 399 5.17 -12.75 -22.57
CA GLY A 399 4.66 -12.00 -21.42
C GLY A 399 5.74 -11.12 -20.80
N PHE A 400 5.37 -9.88 -20.49
CA PHE A 400 6.23 -8.90 -19.83
C PHE A 400 5.64 -8.52 -18.48
N SER A 401 6.50 -8.41 -17.47
CA SER A 401 6.16 -7.86 -16.16
C SER A 401 7.18 -6.82 -15.74
N TYR A 402 6.68 -5.66 -15.33
CA TYR A 402 7.45 -4.52 -14.87
C TYR A 402 7.19 -4.29 -13.40
N LEU A 403 8.27 -4.19 -12.63
CA LEU A 403 8.25 -3.79 -11.23
C LEU A 403 9.12 -2.55 -11.08
N ASN A 404 8.54 -1.43 -10.65
CA ASN A 404 9.20 -0.13 -10.54
C ASN A 404 9.92 0.29 -11.85
N GLY A 405 9.37 -0.09 -13.00
CA GLY A 405 9.93 0.16 -14.33
C GLY A 405 10.98 -0.85 -14.81
N ALA A 406 11.46 -1.76 -13.96
CA ALA A 406 12.37 -2.84 -14.37
C ALA A 406 11.58 -4.00 -14.98
N GLY A 407 11.86 -4.33 -16.24
CA GLY A 407 11.18 -5.37 -17.00
C GLY A 407 11.75 -6.77 -16.75
N THR A 408 10.86 -7.77 -16.75
CA THR A 408 11.17 -9.20 -16.71
C THR A 408 10.26 -9.94 -17.68
N VAL A 409 10.76 -11.02 -18.27
CA VAL A 409 9.97 -11.90 -19.15
C VAL A 409 9.28 -12.94 -18.29
N THR A 410 7.95 -13.00 -18.32
CA THR A 410 7.17 -13.96 -17.52
C THR A 410 7.06 -15.32 -18.22
N HIS A 411 6.88 -15.30 -19.53
CA HIS A 411 6.83 -16.49 -20.38
C HIS A 411 7.24 -16.13 -21.81
N GLN A 412 7.83 -17.10 -22.49
CA GLN A 412 8.23 -17.00 -23.90
C GLN A 412 7.87 -18.33 -24.57
N HIS A 413 6.79 -18.35 -25.33
CA HIS A 413 6.32 -19.53 -26.05
C HIS A 413 6.41 -19.26 -27.55
N ILE A 414 7.30 -19.98 -28.23
CA ILE A 414 7.64 -19.77 -29.64
C ILE A 414 7.34 -21.05 -30.39
N VAL A 415 6.52 -20.95 -31.43
CA VAL A 415 6.11 -22.08 -32.26
C VAL A 415 6.51 -21.82 -33.69
N VAL A 416 7.46 -22.59 -34.21
CA VAL A 416 7.81 -22.58 -35.64
C VAL A 416 6.61 -23.07 -36.44
N LEU A 417 6.18 -22.25 -37.41
CA LEU A 417 5.02 -22.54 -38.23
C LEU A 417 5.45 -23.40 -39.43
N PRO A 418 4.62 -24.38 -39.85
CA PRO A 418 4.91 -25.16 -41.05
C PRO A 418 4.88 -24.25 -42.28
N PRO A 419 5.69 -24.56 -43.33
CA PRO A 419 5.65 -23.83 -44.58
C PRO A 419 4.25 -23.96 -45.22
N SER A 420 3.45 -22.90 -45.13
CA SER A 420 2.06 -22.89 -45.58
C SER A 420 1.95 -22.64 -47.08
N GLY A 421 2.03 -23.70 -47.88
CA GLY A 421 1.68 -23.69 -49.32
C GLY A 421 2.51 -22.76 -50.22
N ARG A 422 2.27 -22.86 -51.53
CA ARG A 422 3.10 -22.32 -52.63
C ARG A 422 3.25 -20.77 -52.69
N SER A 423 2.62 -20.01 -51.79
CA SER A 423 2.56 -18.52 -51.85
C SER A 423 3.08 -17.77 -50.62
N ASN A 424 3.39 -18.46 -49.51
CA ASN A 424 4.04 -17.88 -48.31
C ASN A 424 5.49 -18.38 -48.13
N THR A 425 5.94 -19.32 -48.97
CA THR A 425 7.34 -19.76 -49.02
C THR A 425 8.29 -18.70 -49.60
N SER A 426 7.76 -17.63 -50.20
CA SER A 426 8.56 -16.55 -50.79
C SER A 426 9.21 -15.61 -49.76
N ALA A 427 8.74 -15.61 -48.50
CA ALA A 427 9.41 -14.91 -47.39
C ALA A 427 10.71 -15.57 -46.97
N LEU A 428 10.86 -16.86 -47.26
CA LEU A 428 11.99 -17.70 -46.88
C LEU A 428 13.02 -17.83 -48.02
N SER A 429 12.72 -17.25 -49.18
CA SER A 429 13.54 -17.31 -50.40
C SER A 429 13.66 -15.90 -51.01
N MET A 430 14.44 -15.03 -50.38
CA MET A 430 14.92 -13.81 -51.04
C MET A 430 16.38 -14.02 -51.43
N GLY A 431 16.63 -14.01 -52.73
CA GLY A 431 17.98 -13.95 -53.29
C GLY A 431 18.50 -12.51 -53.33
N TRP A 432 19.79 -12.36 -53.61
CA TRP A 432 20.49 -11.08 -53.70
C TRP A 432 19.87 -10.10 -54.73
N SER A 433 19.20 -10.60 -55.78
CA SER A 433 18.66 -9.81 -56.90
C SER A 433 17.14 -9.57 -56.88
N ASP A 434 16.40 -10.14 -55.93
CA ASP A 434 14.92 -9.99 -55.87
C ASP A 434 14.48 -8.59 -55.35
N ALA A 435 15.44 -7.77 -54.93
CA ALA A 435 15.22 -6.43 -54.39
C ALA A 435 14.84 -5.38 -55.46
N ALA A 436 14.77 -5.72 -56.75
CA ALA A 436 14.63 -4.73 -57.84
C ALA A 436 13.43 -4.91 -58.80
N SER A 437 12.66 -6.02 -58.78
CA SER A 437 11.62 -6.25 -59.81
C SER A 437 10.24 -6.58 -59.24
N GLY A 438 9.21 -5.81 -59.61
CA GLY A 438 7.79 -6.11 -59.36
C GLY A 438 6.89 -4.88 -59.36
N ASP A 439 5.98 -4.81 -60.36
CA ASP A 439 5.08 -3.70 -60.70
C ASP A 439 3.65 -3.80 -60.08
N ASP A 440 3.42 -4.60 -59.00
CA ASP A 440 2.07 -4.84 -58.48
C ASP A 440 1.90 -4.64 -56.95
N ASN A 441 0.84 -3.96 -56.54
CA ASN A 441 0.62 -3.41 -55.18
C ASN A 441 0.47 -4.51 -54.09
N SER A 442 -0.04 -5.69 -54.46
CA SER A 442 -0.14 -6.86 -53.56
C SER A 442 1.21 -7.59 -53.38
N THR A 443 2.11 -7.43 -54.36
CA THR A 443 3.48 -7.95 -54.31
C THR A 443 4.39 -7.03 -53.49
N GLU A 444 4.08 -5.73 -53.43
CA GLU A 444 4.79 -4.78 -52.58
C GLU A 444 4.69 -5.14 -51.11
N ILE A 445 3.48 -5.26 -50.52
CA ILE A 445 3.33 -5.56 -49.07
C ILE A 445 4.08 -6.83 -48.66
N LYS A 446 3.97 -7.90 -49.48
CA LYS A 446 4.72 -9.14 -49.24
C LYS A 446 6.23 -8.91 -49.34
N ARG A 447 6.70 -8.08 -50.27
CA ARG A 447 8.11 -7.68 -50.39
C ARG A 447 8.58 -6.92 -49.15
N TRP A 448 7.80 -6.00 -48.60
CA TRP A 448 8.16 -5.28 -47.35
C TRP A 448 8.37 -6.24 -46.17
N GLN A 449 7.43 -7.19 -45.99
CA GLN A 449 7.53 -8.20 -44.94
C GLN A 449 8.74 -9.11 -45.14
N ASN A 450 8.93 -9.61 -46.36
CA ASN A 450 10.05 -10.50 -46.68
C ASN A 450 11.40 -9.78 -46.50
N SER A 451 11.50 -8.52 -46.91
CA SER A 451 12.69 -7.68 -46.70
C SER A 451 12.97 -7.46 -45.21
N ALA A 452 11.94 -7.26 -44.38
CA ALA A 452 12.11 -7.13 -42.93
C ALA A 452 12.59 -8.44 -42.27
N TYR A 453 12.08 -9.59 -42.73
CA TYR A 453 12.53 -10.91 -42.30
C TYR A 453 13.99 -11.15 -42.68
N TYR A 454 14.35 -10.85 -43.94
CA TYR A 454 15.72 -10.98 -44.42
C TYR A 454 16.68 -10.01 -43.72
N ALA A 455 16.28 -8.76 -43.49
CA ALA A 455 17.07 -7.80 -42.73
C ALA A 455 17.30 -8.26 -41.27
N THR A 456 16.33 -8.91 -40.65
CA THR A 456 16.49 -9.50 -39.31
C THR A 456 17.48 -10.67 -39.33
N PHE A 457 17.41 -11.51 -40.37
CA PHE A 457 18.39 -12.57 -40.63
C PHE A 457 19.82 -12.01 -40.80
N LEU A 458 19.98 -10.92 -41.56
CA LEU A 458 21.27 -10.22 -41.73
C LEU A 458 21.77 -9.62 -40.42
N ALA A 459 20.89 -9.02 -39.61
CA ALA A 459 21.25 -8.44 -38.33
C ALA A 459 21.74 -9.52 -37.34
N LEU A 460 21.13 -10.71 -37.34
CA LEU A 460 21.66 -11.88 -36.63
C LEU A 460 23.01 -12.28 -37.21
N GLY A 461 23.10 -12.44 -38.53
CA GLY A 461 24.33 -12.79 -39.23
C GLY A 461 25.50 -11.88 -38.88
N ASN A 462 25.29 -10.57 -38.79
CA ASN A 462 26.35 -9.62 -38.42
C ASN A 462 26.96 -9.87 -37.02
N ASN A 463 26.21 -10.51 -36.12
CA ASN A 463 26.68 -10.85 -34.78
C ASN A 463 27.44 -12.18 -34.73
N ILE A 464 27.33 -13.05 -35.75
CA ILE A 464 27.91 -14.40 -35.71
C ILE A 464 28.83 -14.72 -36.89
N PHE A 465 28.64 -14.11 -38.06
CA PHE A 465 29.45 -14.34 -39.26
C PHE A 465 30.93 -14.05 -39.01
N GLY A 466 31.77 -14.83 -39.70
CA GLY A 466 33.21 -14.79 -39.56
C GLY A 466 33.79 -16.04 -38.96
N ASN A 467 35.10 -15.98 -38.70
CA ASN A 467 35.87 -17.11 -38.25
C ASN A 467 36.55 -16.80 -36.91
N VAL A 468 36.61 -17.84 -36.07
CA VAL A 468 37.39 -17.89 -34.84
C VAL A 468 38.31 -19.09 -34.94
N SER A 469 39.62 -18.83 -34.90
CA SER A 469 40.63 -19.88 -34.88
C SER A 469 41.66 -19.66 -33.78
N LEU A 470 42.24 -20.77 -33.35
CA LEU A 470 43.25 -20.84 -32.30
C LEU A 470 44.61 -21.14 -32.93
N GLU A 471 45.66 -20.41 -32.57
CA GLU A 471 47.03 -20.68 -33.02
C GLU A 471 47.91 -21.13 -31.86
N ASN A 472 48.86 -22.00 -32.18
CA ASN A 472 49.88 -22.47 -31.25
C ASN A 472 51.08 -21.50 -31.31
N THR A 473 51.24 -20.63 -30.31
CA THR A 473 52.36 -19.67 -30.28
C THR A 473 53.52 -20.24 -29.45
N THR A 474 54.69 -20.40 -30.08
CA THR A 474 55.88 -21.06 -29.47
C THR A 474 56.82 -20.09 -28.73
N THR A 475 56.38 -18.88 -28.32
CA THR A 475 57.31 -17.89 -27.76
C THR A 475 57.53 -18.04 -26.24
N LYS A 476 58.55 -18.87 -25.96
CA LYS A 476 59.57 -18.83 -24.89
C LYS A 476 59.17 -19.03 -23.41
N LEU A 477 59.43 -20.27 -23.00
CA LEU A 477 59.72 -20.83 -21.67
C LEU A 477 58.50 -21.28 -20.83
N ALA A 478 58.26 -22.61 -20.88
CA ALA A 478 57.53 -23.42 -19.88
C ALA A 478 55.99 -23.64 -19.98
N GLY A 479 55.35 -23.50 -21.14
CA GLY A 479 53.96 -23.94 -21.28
C GLY A 479 53.39 -23.62 -22.66
N LYS A 480 52.63 -24.54 -23.24
CA LYS A 480 51.97 -24.42 -24.55
C LYS A 480 50.80 -23.44 -24.40
N PHE A 481 50.92 -22.20 -24.88
CA PHE A 481 49.83 -21.23 -24.85
C PHE A 481 49.10 -21.22 -26.19
N ILE A 482 47.79 -21.43 -26.13
CA ILE A 482 46.90 -21.31 -27.28
C ILE A 482 46.24 -19.94 -27.22
N SER A 483 46.41 -19.15 -28.28
CA SER A 483 45.83 -17.80 -28.40
C SER A 483 44.87 -17.74 -29.57
N VAL A 484 43.85 -16.87 -29.48
CA VAL A 484 42.98 -16.57 -30.62
C VAL A 484 43.81 -15.84 -31.68
N SER A 485 43.95 -16.44 -32.87
CA SER A 485 44.79 -15.90 -33.96
C SER A 485 44.00 -15.15 -35.01
N GLN A 486 42.76 -15.59 -35.28
CA GLN A 486 41.81 -14.87 -36.10
C GLN A 486 40.49 -14.76 -35.32
N ALA A 487 40.04 -13.53 -35.10
CA ALA A 487 38.75 -13.20 -34.51
C ALA A 487 38.00 -12.27 -35.47
N SER A 488 37.72 -12.76 -36.67
CA SER A 488 36.92 -12.00 -37.62
C SER A 488 35.44 -12.06 -37.29
N SER A 489 34.98 -12.88 -36.33
CA SER A 489 33.57 -12.86 -35.91
C SER A 489 33.32 -12.00 -34.66
N ARG A 490 32.14 -11.37 -34.62
CA ARG A 490 31.61 -10.70 -33.42
C ARG A 490 31.06 -11.67 -32.37
N ILE A 491 31.01 -12.97 -32.66
CA ILE A 491 30.43 -13.97 -31.77
C ILE A 491 31.09 -13.98 -30.38
N LEU A 492 32.38 -13.63 -30.31
CA LEU A 492 33.14 -13.52 -29.05
C LEU A 492 32.68 -12.37 -28.15
N GLN A 493 31.95 -11.40 -28.68
CA GLN A 493 31.35 -10.29 -27.92
C GLN A 493 29.93 -10.60 -27.46
N THR A 494 29.39 -11.76 -27.84
CA THR A 494 28.03 -12.21 -27.51
C THR A 494 28.06 -13.30 -26.46
N ASP A 495 26.91 -13.57 -25.87
CA ASP A 495 26.73 -14.68 -24.91
C ASP A 495 27.00 -16.08 -25.50
N LEU A 496 27.10 -16.21 -26.83
CA LEU A 496 27.41 -17.47 -27.51
C LEU A 496 28.84 -17.94 -27.25
N ALA A 497 29.76 -17.03 -26.90
CA ALA A 497 31.14 -17.40 -26.53
C ALA A 497 31.21 -18.31 -25.29
N GLY A 498 30.15 -18.36 -24.49
CA GLY A 498 30.02 -19.23 -23.32
C GLY A 498 29.48 -20.64 -23.61
N CYS A 499 29.20 -21.00 -24.86
CA CYS A 499 28.70 -22.34 -25.23
C CYS A 499 29.80 -23.41 -25.11
N GLU A 500 29.40 -24.68 -25.08
CA GLU A 500 30.33 -25.81 -24.94
C GLU A 500 31.31 -25.93 -26.12
N GLU A 501 30.89 -25.55 -27.32
CA GLU A 501 31.71 -25.56 -28.53
C GLU A 501 32.90 -24.59 -28.44
N PHE A 502 32.84 -23.59 -27.55
CA PHE A 502 33.95 -22.68 -27.22
C PHE A 502 34.65 -23.09 -25.92
N THR A 503 33.86 -23.24 -24.84
CA THR A 503 34.38 -23.46 -23.48
C THR A 503 34.84 -24.89 -23.20
N ASN A 504 34.32 -25.89 -23.91
CA ASN A 504 34.75 -27.29 -23.81
C ASN A 504 34.95 -27.90 -25.21
N SER A 505 35.56 -27.12 -26.11
CA SER A 505 35.73 -27.49 -27.51
C SER A 505 36.49 -28.81 -27.71
N TYR A 506 36.29 -29.45 -28.86
CA TYR A 506 37.06 -30.63 -29.28
C TYR A 506 38.58 -30.45 -29.10
N TRP A 507 39.09 -29.27 -29.42
CA TRP A 507 40.51 -28.97 -29.29
C TRP A 507 40.95 -28.87 -27.84
N ALA A 508 40.16 -28.26 -26.97
CA ALA A 508 40.46 -28.16 -25.54
C ALA A 508 40.63 -29.56 -24.91
N GLN A 509 39.74 -30.48 -25.27
CA GLN A 509 39.76 -31.86 -24.79
C GLN A 509 40.95 -32.65 -25.35
N ASN A 510 41.23 -32.55 -26.65
CA ASN A 510 42.26 -33.37 -27.31
C ASN A 510 43.69 -32.80 -27.21
N LEU A 511 43.84 -31.50 -26.99
CA LEU A 511 45.14 -30.83 -26.87
C LEU A 511 45.50 -30.45 -25.42
N ASP A 512 44.62 -30.79 -24.47
CA ASP A 512 44.77 -30.62 -23.01
C ASP A 512 45.13 -29.18 -22.61
N PHE A 513 44.26 -28.24 -22.99
CA PHE A 513 44.41 -26.82 -22.61
C PHE A 513 43.13 -26.25 -22.01
N ASN A 514 43.29 -25.32 -21.07
CA ASN A 514 42.18 -24.62 -20.46
C ASN A 514 41.72 -23.45 -21.34
N THR A 515 40.46 -23.45 -21.70
CA THR A 515 39.75 -22.41 -22.46
C THR A 515 39.18 -21.32 -21.56
N ALA A 516 39.11 -21.50 -20.24
CA ALA A 516 38.47 -20.57 -19.32
C ALA A 516 39.13 -19.18 -19.30
N ASP A 517 40.44 -19.12 -19.55
CA ASP A 517 41.21 -17.87 -19.65
C ASP A 517 40.97 -17.15 -21.00
N VAL A 518 40.43 -17.86 -22.00
CA VAL A 518 40.20 -17.35 -23.37
C VAL A 518 38.72 -17.03 -23.60
N PHE A 519 37.82 -17.87 -23.09
CA PHE A 519 36.37 -17.77 -23.19
C PHE A 519 35.75 -17.83 -21.78
N PRO A 520 35.79 -16.72 -21.03
CA PRO A 520 35.24 -16.70 -19.68
C PRO A 520 33.74 -16.94 -19.72
N ARG A 521 33.26 -17.90 -18.93
CA ARG A 521 31.83 -18.20 -18.82
C ARG A 521 31.20 -17.26 -17.79
N HIS A 522 30.27 -16.41 -18.22
CA HIS A 522 29.50 -15.57 -17.31
C HIS A 522 28.19 -16.26 -16.89
N VAL A 523 27.63 -15.84 -15.76
CA VAL A 523 26.36 -16.37 -15.26
C VAL A 523 25.24 -16.02 -16.24
N GLY A 524 24.67 -17.04 -16.89
CA GLY A 524 23.62 -16.87 -17.90
C GLY A 524 24.08 -16.98 -19.35
N SER A 525 25.40 -17.06 -19.62
CA SER A 525 25.93 -17.29 -20.96
C SER A 525 25.56 -18.68 -21.47
N CYS A 526 25.12 -18.73 -22.74
CA CYS A 526 24.66 -19.95 -23.43
C CYS A 526 23.69 -20.81 -22.59
N ARG A 527 22.48 -20.27 -22.33
CA ARG A 527 21.45 -20.90 -21.48
C ARG A 527 21.08 -22.34 -21.89
N ASN A 528 21.22 -22.65 -23.17
CA ASN A 528 20.83 -23.94 -23.76
C ASN A 528 22.02 -24.90 -24.01
N GLN A 529 23.19 -24.58 -23.44
CA GLN A 529 24.46 -25.34 -23.47
C GLN A 529 25.12 -25.48 -24.86
N THR A 530 24.35 -25.84 -25.88
CA THR A 530 24.83 -26.05 -27.25
C THR A 530 24.64 -24.83 -28.13
N LEU A 531 25.54 -24.67 -29.10
CA LEU A 531 25.60 -23.52 -30.00
C LEU A 531 24.38 -23.46 -30.94
N ASP A 532 23.88 -24.60 -31.42
CA ASP A 532 22.71 -24.68 -32.30
C ASP A 532 21.48 -24.03 -31.65
N ARG A 533 21.19 -24.41 -30.40
CA ARG A 533 20.06 -23.90 -29.63
C ARG A 533 20.27 -22.46 -29.17
N ALA A 534 21.50 -22.11 -28.81
CA ALA A 534 21.81 -20.75 -28.43
C ALA A 534 21.68 -19.75 -29.60
N ILE A 535 21.95 -20.18 -30.84
CA ILE A 535 21.68 -19.38 -32.05
C ILE A 535 20.17 -19.19 -32.26
N GLU A 536 19.34 -20.23 -32.06
CA GLU A 536 17.87 -20.11 -32.10
C GLU A 536 17.38 -19.09 -31.06
N ASP A 537 17.86 -19.20 -29.81
CA ASP A 537 17.50 -18.30 -28.71
C ASP A 537 17.94 -16.86 -28.97
N LEU A 538 19.14 -16.65 -29.51
CA LEU A 538 19.61 -15.32 -29.89
C LEU A 538 18.74 -14.71 -30.99
N ALA A 539 18.37 -15.48 -32.03
CA ALA A 539 17.49 -15.00 -33.09
C ALA A 539 16.12 -14.57 -32.56
N ASN A 540 15.57 -15.35 -31.62
CA ASN A 540 14.32 -15.03 -30.94
C ASN A 540 14.44 -13.76 -30.09
N ASN A 541 15.52 -13.63 -29.31
CA ASN A 541 15.76 -12.44 -28.48
C ASN A 541 15.92 -11.17 -29.33
N ILE A 542 16.64 -11.25 -30.46
CA ILE A 542 16.78 -10.14 -31.41
C ILE A 542 15.40 -9.73 -31.94
N THR A 543 14.58 -10.69 -32.38
CA THR A 543 13.26 -10.42 -32.93
C THR A 543 12.34 -9.78 -31.90
N ILE A 544 12.29 -10.32 -30.67
CA ILE A 544 11.47 -9.75 -29.58
C ILE A 544 11.96 -8.36 -29.18
N SER A 545 13.28 -8.12 -29.20
CA SER A 545 13.86 -6.81 -28.85
C SER A 545 13.44 -5.68 -29.79
N MET A 546 12.97 -5.99 -31.00
CA MET A 546 12.44 -4.97 -31.92
C MET A 546 11.13 -4.34 -31.41
N LEU A 547 10.47 -4.93 -30.41
CA LEU A 547 9.35 -4.30 -29.71
C LEU A 547 9.73 -3.01 -29.00
N SER A 548 11.02 -2.80 -28.70
CA SER A 548 11.52 -1.57 -28.08
C SER A 548 11.84 -0.46 -29.08
N VAL A 549 11.74 -0.70 -30.39
CA VAL A 549 12.18 0.24 -31.42
C VAL A 549 11.00 1.00 -32.02
N PRO A 550 10.91 2.33 -31.81
CA PRO A 550 9.88 3.14 -32.45
C PRO A 550 9.99 3.08 -33.98
N GLY A 551 8.86 2.88 -34.67
CA GLY A 551 8.79 2.77 -36.14
C GLY A 551 8.82 1.34 -36.70
N MET A 552 9.21 0.35 -35.89
CA MET A 552 9.08 -1.08 -36.21
C MET A 552 7.83 -1.72 -35.59
N THR A 553 7.03 -0.93 -34.87
CA THR A 553 5.90 -1.39 -34.09
C THR A 553 4.63 -0.63 -34.44
N SER A 554 3.50 -1.33 -34.46
CA SER A 554 2.16 -0.75 -34.40
C SER A 554 1.61 -0.87 -32.97
N LEU A 555 0.73 0.04 -32.58
CA LEU A 555 0.12 0.02 -31.25
C LEU A 555 -1.20 -0.75 -31.29
N ILE A 556 -1.35 -1.75 -30.43
CA ILE A 556 -2.60 -2.50 -30.27
C ILE A 556 -3.13 -2.38 -28.84
N SER A 557 -4.45 -2.43 -28.70
CA SER A 557 -5.11 -2.38 -27.39
C SER A 557 -5.17 -3.78 -26.77
N VAL A 558 -4.47 -3.97 -25.65
CA VAL A 558 -4.47 -5.24 -24.90
C VAL A 558 -4.85 -5.03 -23.43
N PRO A 559 -5.43 -6.05 -22.77
CA PRO A 559 -5.65 -5.99 -21.33
C PRO A 559 -4.32 -6.01 -20.58
N VAL A 560 -4.01 -4.92 -19.87
CA VAL A 560 -2.80 -4.79 -19.04
C VAL A 560 -3.20 -4.81 -17.58
N ARG A 561 -2.53 -5.64 -16.78
CA ARG A 561 -2.67 -5.63 -15.32
C ARG A 561 -1.75 -4.56 -14.77
N VAL A 562 -2.31 -3.49 -14.21
CA VAL A 562 -1.55 -2.38 -13.62
C VAL A 562 -1.69 -2.44 -12.09
N GLY A 563 -0.55 -2.33 -11.40
CA GLY A 563 -0.52 -2.14 -9.96
C GLY A 563 -0.61 -0.65 -9.64
N ILE A 564 -1.78 -0.20 -9.18
CA ILE A 564 -1.99 1.19 -8.78
C ILE A 564 -1.90 1.27 -7.26
N THR A 565 -1.00 2.10 -6.75
CA THR A 565 -0.95 2.39 -5.32
C THR A 565 -2.12 3.31 -4.96
N SER A 566 -3.08 2.80 -4.21
CA SER A 566 -4.18 3.61 -3.67
C SER A 566 -4.25 3.47 -2.17
N ASN A 567 -4.67 4.54 -1.51
CA ASN A 567 -4.88 4.55 -0.08
C ASN A 567 -6.12 3.72 0.26
N VAL A 568 -6.00 2.78 1.19
CA VAL A 568 -7.08 1.89 1.63
C VAL A 568 -7.30 2.06 3.14
N TYR A 569 -8.55 2.01 3.58
CA TYR A 569 -8.89 2.00 5.00
C TYR A 569 -8.55 0.65 5.64
N VAL A 570 -7.84 0.68 6.76
CA VAL A 570 -7.52 -0.50 7.56
C VAL A 570 -8.13 -0.33 8.94
N TYR A 571 -8.99 -1.27 9.33
CA TYR A 571 -9.70 -1.25 10.60
C TYR A 571 -9.11 -2.26 11.60
N GLU A 572 -8.59 -1.74 12.73
CA GLU A 572 -8.09 -2.56 13.83
C GLU A 572 -9.22 -2.86 14.84
N GLN A 573 -9.88 -4.00 14.63
CA GLN A 573 -11.08 -4.39 15.37
C GLN A 573 -10.85 -4.56 16.88
N LEU A 574 -9.68 -5.11 17.26
CA LEU A 574 -9.36 -5.43 18.65
C LEU A 574 -9.28 -4.18 19.52
N ASP A 575 -8.66 -3.10 19.04
CA ASP A 575 -8.45 -1.88 19.81
C ASP A 575 -9.78 -1.19 20.14
N LEU A 576 -10.71 -1.16 19.18
CA LEU A 576 -12.05 -0.61 19.39
C LEU A 576 -12.85 -1.49 20.37
N LEU A 577 -12.76 -2.81 20.23
CA LEU A 577 -13.48 -3.76 21.08
C LEU A 577 -12.98 -3.73 22.53
N VAL A 578 -11.66 -3.65 22.74
CA VAL A 578 -11.07 -3.55 24.08
C VAL A 578 -11.50 -2.27 24.77
N SER A 579 -11.51 -1.14 24.05
CA SER A 579 -11.89 0.14 24.63
C SER A 579 -13.38 0.25 24.98
N TYR A 580 -14.27 -0.12 24.05
CA TYR A 580 -15.70 -0.16 24.35
C TYR A 580 -16.05 -1.25 25.36
N GLY A 581 -15.41 -2.42 25.27
CA GLY A 581 -15.61 -3.52 26.21
C GLY A 581 -15.27 -3.11 27.64
N ALA A 582 -14.13 -2.44 27.85
CA ALA A 582 -13.73 -1.94 29.16
C ALA A 582 -14.72 -0.88 29.71
N THR A 583 -15.11 0.11 28.88
CA THR A 583 -16.03 1.17 29.32
C THR A 583 -17.45 0.66 29.59
N ILE A 584 -17.97 -0.23 28.76
CA ILE A 584 -19.28 -0.87 28.95
C ILE A 584 -19.25 -1.75 30.19
N ALA A 585 -18.19 -2.54 30.43
CA ALA A 585 -18.07 -3.37 31.63
C ALA A 585 -18.09 -2.52 32.92
N VAL A 586 -17.35 -1.40 32.93
CA VAL A 586 -17.36 -0.44 34.03
C VAL A 586 -18.75 0.17 34.22
N ALA A 587 -19.41 0.59 33.14
CA ALA A 587 -20.75 1.17 33.20
C ALA A 587 -21.78 0.17 33.74
N LEU A 588 -21.77 -1.07 33.24
CA LEU A 588 -22.65 -2.13 33.69
C LEU A 588 -22.44 -2.46 35.17
N PHE A 589 -21.20 -2.45 35.66
CA PHE A 589 -20.92 -2.66 37.09
C PHE A 589 -21.55 -1.55 37.95
N CYS A 590 -21.39 -0.29 37.58
CA CYS A 590 -22.00 0.84 38.28
C CYS A 590 -23.54 0.78 38.23
N VAL A 591 -24.10 0.48 37.05
CA VAL A 591 -25.54 0.33 36.84
C VAL A 591 -26.12 -0.81 37.66
N MET A 592 -25.45 -1.97 37.70
CA MET A 592 -25.88 -3.10 38.53
C MET A 592 -25.97 -2.73 40.00
N ILE A 593 -24.97 -2.03 40.55
CA ILE A 593 -25.01 -1.57 41.94
C ILE A 593 -26.15 -0.56 42.16
N GLY A 594 -26.33 0.39 41.23
CA GLY A 594 -27.40 1.38 41.30
C GLY A 594 -28.80 0.75 41.28
N VAL A 595 -29.03 -0.22 40.39
CA VAL A 595 -30.31 -0.95 40.30
C VAL A 595 -30.56 -1.77 41.57
N ILE A 596 -29.56 -2.45 42.12
CA ILE A 596 -29.69 -3.15 43.42
C ILE A 596 -30.07 -2.16 44.53
N CYS A 597 -29.42 -0.99 44.57
CA CYS A 597 -29.73 0.06 45.54
C CYS A 597 -31.15 0.59 45.37
N LEU A 598 -31.59 0.87 44.14
CA LEU A 598 -32.93 1.33 43.80
C LEU A 598 -34.00 0.34 44.27
N VAL A 599 -33.86 -0.94 43.92
CA VAL A 599 -34.81 -2.00 44.30
C VAL A 599 -34.87 -2.17 45.83
N SER A 600 -33.71 -2.08 46.50
CA SER A 600 -33.64 -2.20 47.96
C SER A 600 -34.21 -0.99 48.71
N ASN A 601 -34.11 0.21 48.13
CA ASN A 601 -34.67 1.45 48.69
C ASN A 601 -36.18 1.55 48.48
N GLY A 602 -36.71 0.95 47.41
CA GLY A 602 -38.13 0.92 47.08
C GLY A 602 -38.73 2.28 46.67
N VAL A 603 -37.90 3.32 46.58
CA VAL A 603 -38.24 4.69 46.18
C VAL A 603 -37.06 5.24 45.40
N TYR A 604 -37.37 5.92 44.29
CA TYR A 604 -36.39 6.64 43.49
C TYR A 604 -36.06 7.99 44.14
N HIS A 605 -34.77 8.30 44.24
CA HIS A 605 -34.32 9.57 44.81
C HIS A 605 -33.69 10.46 43.77
N THR A 606 -34.06 11.73 43.77
CA THR A 606 -33.40 12.76 42.97
C THR A 606 -32.51 13.64 43.84
N THR A 607 -31.53 14.26 43.21
CA THR A 607 -30.72 15.34 43.83
C THR A 607 -31.23 16.73 43.42
N ASN A 608 -32.47 16.81 42.93
CA ASN A 608 -33.08 18.07 42.53
C ASN A 608 -33.22 19.00 43.72
N PHE A 609 -33.17 20.31 43.49
CA PHE A 609 -33.29 21.32 44.54
C PHE A 609 -34.54 21.13 45.41
N SER A 610 -35.67 20.74 44.82
CA SER A 610 -36.90 20.44 45.54
C SER A 610 -36.76 19.25 46.50
N ALA A 611 -36.05 18.19 46.09
CA ALA A 611 -35.79 17.03 46.94
C ALA A 611 -34.82 17.38 48.07
N VAL A 612 -33.78 18.17 47.79
CA VAL A 612 -32.86 18.67 48.84
C VAL A 612 -33.64 19.55 49.84
N MET A 613 -34.42 20.51 49.36
CA MET A 613 -35.24 21.38 50.21
C MET A 613 -36.19 20.58 51.10
N ALA A 614 -36.89 19.58 50.54
CA ALA A 614 -37.81 18.76 51.30
C ALA A 614 -37.08 17.91 52.36
N THR A 615 -35.91 17.37 52.02
CA THR A 615 -35.16 16.48 52.91
C THR A 615 -34.33 17.21 53.97
N THR A 616 -34.17 18.53 53.90
CA THR A 616 -33.45 19.33 54.92
C THR A 616 -34.38 20.01 55.94
N ARG A 617 -35.70 19.87 55.84
CA ARG A 617 -36.65 20.49 56.79
C ARG A 617 -36.74 19.70 58.09
N ASN A 618 -35.90 20.07 59.05
CA ASN A 618 -35.88 19.51 60.39
C ASN A 618 -35.35 20.53 61.41
N ALA A 619 -36.03 20.68 62.55
CA ALA A 619 -35.65 21.62 63.62
C ALA A 619 -34.25 21.34 64.20
N ASP A 620 -33.83 20.07 64.27
CA ASP A 620 -32.46 19.70 64.67
C ASP A 620 -31.41 20.26 63.69
N PHE A 621 -31.78 20.32 62.42
CA PHE A 621 -30.93 20.81 61.33
C PHE A 621 -30.89 22.33 61.29
N ASP A 622 -32.00 22.99 61.60
CA ASP A 622 -32.09 24.44 61.74
C ASP A 622 -31.17 24.93 62.88
N ASN A 623 -31.17 24.26 64.03
CA ASN A 623 -30.28 24.55 65.15
C ASN A 623 -28.79 24.31 64.80
N LEU A 624 -28.51 23.29 63.97
CA LEU A 624 -27.15 22.98 63.54
C LEU A 624 -26.61 24.00 62.54
N ALA A 625 -27.49 24.67 61.79
CA ALA A 625 -27.15 25.70 60.83
C ALA A 625 -27.01 27.10 61.47
N GLU A 626 -27.39 27.26 62.75
CA GLU A 626 -27.28 28.52 63.47
C GLU A 626 -25.82 29.00 63.52
N GLY A 627 -25.56 30.19 63.00
CA GLY A 627 -24.20 30.77 62.89
C GLY A 627 -23.35 30.25 61.72
N ALA A 628 -23.81 29.24 60.98
CA ALA A 628 -23.08 28.65 59.84
C ALA A 628 -23.43 29.30 58.49
N CYS A 629 -23.47 30.63 58.44
CA CYS A 629 -23.75 31.38 57.21
C CYS A 629 -22.79 30.94 56.08
N LEU A 630 -23.33 30.62 54.90
CA LEU A 630 -22.59 30.19 53.69
C LEU A 630 -21.87 28.82 53.79
N GLY A 631 -22.17 27.99 54.81
CA GLY A 631 -21.84 26.57 54.79
C GLY A 631 -20.36 26.22 55.00
N LYS A 632 -19.58 27.05 55.72
CA LYS A 632 -18.14 26.79 55.99
C LYS A 632 -17.76 26.73 57.47
N ASP A 633 -18.71 26.46 58.36
CA ASP A 633 -18.38 26.27 59.77
C ASP A 633 -17.71 24.92 60.04
N LYS A 634 -16.54 24.93 60.71
CA LYS A 634 -15.76 23.71 60.99
C LYS A 634 -16.46 22.79 61.99
N GLY A 635 -17.21 23.34 62.94
CA GLY A 635 -17.96 22.58 63.94
C GLY A 635 -19.14 21.82 63.34
N MET A 636 -19.82 22.44 62.36
CA MET A 636 -20.89 21.80 61.58
C MET A 636 -20.35 20.61 60.76
N MET A 637 -19.20 20.77 60.10
CA MET A 637 -18.67 19.79 59.14
C MET A 637 -18.32 18.40 59.74
N ASP A 638 -18.02 18.34 61.03
CA ASP A 638 -17.66 17.09 61.72
C ASP A 638 -18.89 16.34 62.31
N ARG A 639 -20.08 16.97 62.30
CA ARG A 639 -21.32 16.34 62.82
C ARG A 639 -21.84 15.27 61.88
N LYS A 640 -22.23 14.11 62.45
CA LYS A 640 -22.75 12.96 61.71
C LYS A 640 -24.27 13.02 61.58
N ILE A 641 -24.75 13.01 60.35
CA ILE A 641 -26.17 13.04 60.01
C ILE A 641 -26.59 11.81 59.21
N MET A 642 -27.87 11.48 59.24
CA MET A 642 -28.48 10.33 58.57
C MET A 642 -29.84 10.72 57.98
N PHE A 643 -30.22 10.10 56.87
CA PHE A 643 -31.54 10.29 56.27
C PHE A 643 -32.55 9.26 56.78
N GLY A 644 -33.72 9.71 57.24
CA GLY A 644 -34.78 8.82 57.70
C GLY A 644 -36.04 9.57 58.13
N VAL A 645 -36.88 8.93 58.94
CA VAL A 645 -38.13 9.52 59.43
C VAL A 645 -37.87 10.28 60.74
N VAL A 646 -38.21 11.56 60.77
CA VAL A 646 -38.15 12.40 61.96
C VAL A 646 -39.41 12.16 62.81
N THR A 647 -39.23 11.91 64.10
CA THR A 647 -40.30 11.86 65.10
C THR A 647 -40.47 13.24 65.71
N GLY A 648 -41.71 13.70 65.89
CA GLY A 648 -42.02 15.02 66.45
C GLY A 648 -41.22 15.30 67.72
N SER A 649 -40.68 16.51 67.81
CA SER A 649 -39.78 16.95 68.87
C SER A 649 -40.51 17.08 70.21
N GLU A 650 -40.55 16.02 71.02
CA GLU A 650 -40.85 16.16 72.47
C GLU A 650 -40.40 14.99 73.38
N PHE A 651 -39.41 14.16 72.99
CA PHE A 651 -39.09 12.94 73.78
C PHE A 651 -37.70 12.84 74.41
N ALA A 652 -36.89 13.91 74.45
CA ALA A 652 -35.52 13.81 74.98
C ALA A 652 -35.18 14.73 76.17
N ARG A 653 -36.17 15.32 76.88
CA ARG A 653 -35.83 16.20 78.02
C ARG A 653 -36.59 16.02 79.33
N ASN A 654 -37.50 15.06 79.47
CA ASN A 654 -38.02 14.72 80.80
C ASN A 654 -38.30 13.21 80.91
N GLY A 655 -37.49 12.53 81.70
CA GLY A 655 -37.85 11.21 82.22
C GLY A 655 -39.00 11.36 83.20
N ARG A 656 -40.24 11.17 82.75
CA ARG A 656 -41.37 10.72 83.58
C ARG A 656 -42.37 9.98 82.69
N ASN A 657 -42.73 8.80 83.17
CA ASN A 657 -43.66 7.87 82.57
C ASN A 657 -45.04 8.51 82.36
N GLU A 658 -45.54 8.60 81.13
CA GLU A 658 -46.97 8.48 80.87
C GLU A 658 -47.21 7.70 79.57
N MET A 659 -47.96 6.60 79.74
CA MET A 659 -48.48 5.70 78.72
C MET A 659 -49.68 6.40 78.04
N GLY A 660 -49.53 6.77 76.76
CA GLY A 660 -50.61 7.40 76.00
C GLY A 660 -50.26 7.53 74.53
N SER A 661 -50.33 6.42 73.78
CA SER A 661 -50.12 6.39 72.34
C SER A 661 -51.21 7.18 71.61
N ARG A 662 -50.90 8.39 71.12
CA ARG A 662 -51.70 9.07 70.09
C ARG A 662 -51.21 8.62 68.71
N GLU A 663 -51.96 7.68 68.12
CA GLU A 663 -51.93 7.40 66.68
C GLU A 663 -52.33 8.69 65.93
N GLY A 664 -51.40 9.28 65.18
CA GLY A 664 -51.69 10.43 64.34
C GLY A 664 -50.53 11.40 64.09
N GLU A 665 -49.34 11.18 64.66
CA GLU A 665 -48.21 12.07 64.40
C GLU A 665 -47.59 11.79 63.02
N LEU A 666 -47.77 12.75 62.12
CA LEU A 666 -47.30 12.70 60.74
C LEU A 666 -45.78 12.56 60.68
N LYS A 667 -45.32 11.48 60.05
CA LYS A 667 -43.91 11.12 59.89
C LYS A 667 -43.33 11.84 58.68
N HIS A 668 -42.45 12.83 58.87
CA HIS A 668 -41.72 13.51 57.78
C HIS A 668 -40.35 12.84 57.56
N ALA A 669 -39.92 12.71 56.30
CA ALA A 669 -38.60 12.12 55.99
C ALA A 669 -37.58 13.22 55.69
N ALA A 670 -36.62 13.40 56.61
CA ALA A 670 -35.58 14.42 56.51
C ALA A 670 -34.24 13.92 57.06
N PHE A 671 -33.19 14.71 56.84
CA PHE A 671 -31.89 14.56 57.50
C PHE A 671 -32.00 14.98 58.97
N GLY A 672 -31.32 14.24 59.84
CA GLY A 672 -31.20 14.60 61.25
C GLY A 672 -29.96 14.00 61.89
N LEU A 673 -29.73 14.37 63.15
CA LEU A 673 -28.60 13.90 63.94
C LEU A 673 -28.70 12.40 64.23
N SER A 674 -27.55 11.74 64.37
CA SER A 674 -27.49 10.31 64.67
C SER A 674 -28.18 10.01 66.01
N GLY A 675 -29.39 9.46 65.96
CA GLY A 675 -30.22 9.11 67.12
C GLY A 675 -31.59 9.79 67.17
N THR A 676 -31.81 10.87 66.40
CA THR A 676 -33.11 11.59 66.33
C THR A 676 -33.97 11.18 65.14
N VAL A 677 -33.49 10.22 64.35
CA VAL A 677 -34.12 9.78 63.10
C VAL A 677 -34.26 8.26 63.08
N MET A 678 -35.45 7.76 62.74
CA MET A 678 -35.70 6.33 62.58
C MET A 678 -35.49 5.86 61.13
N ARG A 679 -35.09 4.60 60.95
CA ARG A 679 -34.99 3.99 59.62
C ARG A 679 -36.36 3.89 58.96
N ILE A 680 -36.44 4.31 57.71
CA ILE A 680 -37.63 4.19 56.87
C ILE A 680 -37.92 2.70 56.61
N LYS A 681 -39.14 2.24 56.91
CA LYS A 681 -39.63 0.89 56.53
C LYS A 681 -40.43 0.97 55.22
N LYS A 682 -40.28 -0.02 54.35
CA LYS A 682 -40.98 -0.07 53.06
C LYS A 682 -42.50 -0.09 53.28
N GLY A 683 -43.23 0.85 52.68
CA GLY A 683 -44.70 0.94 52.76
C GLY A 683 -45.29 1.91 53.79
N THR A 684 -44.47 2.69 54.51
CA THR A 684 -44.97 3.74 55.42
C THR A 684 -45.44 4.99 54.67
N VAL A 685 -46.57 5.56 55.08
CA VAL A 685 -47.12 6.82 54.56
C VAL A 685 -46.53 8.00 55.33
N CYS A 686 -46.10 9.03 54.62
CA CYS A 686 -45.57 10.29 55.17
C CYS A 686 -46.47 11.46 54.71
N ALA A 687 -46.52 12.55 55.49
CA ALA A 687 -47.11 13.82 55.05
C ALA A 687 -46.03 14.83 54.63
#